data_AF-A0A229H4Y9-F1
#
_entry.id   AF-A0A229H4Y9-F1
#
_cell.length_a   1.000
_cell.length_b   1.000
_cell.length_c   1.000
_cell.angle_alpha   90.00
_cell.angle_beta   90.00
_cell.angle_gamma   90.00
#
_symmetry.space_group_name_H-M   'P 1'
#
loop_
_entity.id
_entity.type
_entity.pdbx_description
1 polymer ?
#
loop_
_entity_poly.entity_id
_entity_poly.type
_entity_poly.pdbx_seq_one_letter_code
_entity_poly.pdbx_strand_id
1 'polypeptide(L)'
;MAGHHGGALMAGRRSALAGIDTLRGLSRGVPPLPTDEGVLRRLAATHVTFWPGARFPAWARDAWESCGIEDPLRLVPEPDTRRALTRLREDRVWRNELGLVDGLRGELDTAWFAGTVTGPDLLAAIPARYTMPVRNDSDSPAMQGLERTLRAFLAGALGSDTDAWLRLLTAVEEVRTAPGADRDATWPDLLARAADTTPDPRRIVPHAKVTGRDREKLLRWREWTWPAGEVLRRAPDAKILDALMPLLPDHTGWLLALYVVAQRMAAPEAVVEHVKGCGDREALMMLAEWIDLDPPAHRALLAFGDPEIHLALLAPHFYTGSEEARGVLDGSVPLAPYEARIPGNAYPDLLHAAEPELIEAAFVHDRGRFKTAEQLVGCLNLLRRGGPHRLSALLATGRVGPAVTKMCKQALASADPLAALEKRAERELTTEKLASRLRRVRVTRGFADTERLLALFPDIDWAYLEAEHAREPFEFWSVVVGRATTPSAVAARHADAILGDRRGSYRARPVRDPEIARGMARHGLRASDWRAITLRADRLLADGLLTDRDLVSVAAPADRILGYLGSALRRPDAPPQARAATERIAELVAVHLDGSADPDAAWQRTYARLTGQDPRWPRASSIEATLTETTLTETTLTETTLTETTLTEG
;
A
#
# COMPACT_ATOMS: atom_id res chain seq x y z
N MET A 1 14.82 -30.13 15.27
CA MET A 1 16.04 -29.32 15.41
C MET A 1 15.65 -27.87 15.46
N ALA A 2 16.06 -27.18 16.52
CA ALA A 2 15.69 -25.82 16.89
C ALA A 2 16.12 -24.82 15.81
N GLY A 3 15.14 -24.08 15.26
CA GLY A 3 15.32 -23.11 14.20
C GLY A 3 14.81 -21.73 14.61
N HIS A 4 15.76 -20.85 14.91
CA HIS A 4 15.71 -19.41 14.76
C HIS A 4 14.76 -18.59 15.64
N HIS A 5 15.28 -18.25 16.82
CA HIS A 5 15.02 -17.01 17.56
C HIS A 5 15.42 -15.75 16.75
N GLY A 6 14.72 -15.47 15.65
CA GLY A 6 14.85 -14.22 14.89
C GLY A 6 13.92 -13.08 15.35
N GLY A 7 12.99 -13.35 16.28
CA GLY A 7 12.02 -12.37 16.78
C GLY A 7 12.52 -11.53 17.96
N ALA A 8 13.46 -12.05 18.76
CA ALA A 8 13.93 -11.41 19.98
C ALA A 8 14.91 -10.25 19.75
N LEU A 9 15.62 -10.22 18.60
CA LEU A 9 16.65 -9.22 18.32
C LEU A 9 16.11 -7.85 17.84
N MET A 10 14.83 -7.75 17.47
CA MET A 10 14.18 -6.48 17.09
C MET A 10 13.24 -5.92 18.16
N ALA A 11 12.88 -6.69 19.19
CA ALA A 11 12.02 -6.22 20.29
C ALA A 11 12.73 -5.22 21.24
N GLY A 12 14.05 -5.11 21.14
CA GLY A 12 14.94 -4.37 22.03
C GLY A 12 15.46 -3.02 21.52
N ARG A 13 15.12 -2.56 20.30
CA ARG A 13 15.57 -1.28 19.74
C ARG A 13 14.37 -0.33 19.63
N ARG A 14 14.13 0.50 20.66
CA ARG A 14 12.89 1.29 20.83
C ARG A 14 13.14 2.78 20.66
N SER A 15 12.07 3.50 20.28
CA SER A 15 12.01 4.85 19.71
C SER A 15 11.31 5.86 20.64
N ALA A 16 11.39 5.68 21.96
CA ALA A 16 10.59 6.49 22.88
C ALA A 16 11.02 7.97 22.91
N LEU A 17 12.28 8.26 22.58
CA LEU A 17 12.84 9.61 22.68
C LEU A 17 12.11 10.64 21.79
N ALA A 18 11.86 10.31 20.52
CA ALA A 18 11.13 11.21 19.61
C ALA A 18 9.69 11.48 20.08
N GLY A 19 9.03 10.46 20.61
CA GLY A 19 7.68 10.62 21.16
C GLY A 19 7.64 11.48 22.42
N ILE A 20 8.59 11.28 23.33
CA ILE A 20 8.71 12.08 24.56
C ILE A 20 9.08 13.53 24.25
N ASP A 21 10.02 13.75 23.33
CA ASP A 21 10.40 15.09 22.88
C ASP A 21 9.19 15.85 22.31
N THR A 22 8.36 15.16 21.52
CA THR A 22 7.11 15.72 21.00
C THR A 22 6.15 16.11 22.12
N LEU A 23 5.91 15.24 23.12
CA LEU A 23 5.03 15.58 24.24
C LEU A 23 5.56 16.75 25.07
N ARG A 24 6.87 16.77 25.35
CA ARG A 24 7.50 17.86 26.10
C ARG A 24 7.33 19.20 25.38
N GLY A 25 7.43 19.21 24.04
CA GLY A 25 7.20 20.40 23.22
C GLY A 25 5.74 20.88 23.16
N LEU A 26 4.77 20.03 23.54
CA LEU A 26 3.34 20.39 23.61
C LEU A 26 2.91 20.86 25.01
N SER A 27 3.75 20.70 26.04
CA SER A 27 3.47 21.19 27.39
C SER A 27 3.45 22.72 27.43
N ARG A 28 2.62 23.28 28.33
CA ARG A 28 2.59 24.73 28.60
C ARG A 28 3.63 25.15 29.64
N GLY A 29 4.19 24.20 30.38
CA GLY A 29 5.19 24.41 31.42
C GLY A 29 6.57 23.91 31.01
N VAL A 30 7.43 23.70 32.02
CA VAL A 30 8.72 23.01 31.85
C VAL A 30 8.57 21.61 32.44
N PRO A 31 8.36 20.55 31.61
CA PRO A 31 8.20 19.21 32.12
C PRO A 31 9.45 18.74 32.89
N PRO A 32 9.29 18.02 34.02
CA PRO A 32 10.42 17.52 34.79
C PRO A 32 11.27 16.56 33.96
N LEU A 33 12.57 16.49 34.25
CA LEU A 33 13.47 15.51 33.64
C LEU A 33 13.14 14.10 34.16
N PRO A 34 13.29 13.04 33.33
CA PRO A 34 13.12 11.68 33.83
C PRO A 34 14.13 11.38 34.93
N THR A 35 13.68 10.84 36.07
CA THR A 35 14.55 10.51 37.22
C THR A 35 14.89 9.04 37.31
N ASP A 36 14.11 8.18 36.63
CA ASP A 36 14.34 6.73 36.61
C ASP A 36 15.52 6.38 35.67
N GLU A 37 16.54 5.73 36.23
CA GLU A 37 17.75 5.35 35.49
C GLU A 37 17.44 4.35 34.35
N GLY A 38 16.48 3.45 34.54
CA GLY A 38 16.03 2.50 33.52
C GLY A 38 15.38 3.19 32.32
N VAL A 39 14.57 4.22 32.58
CA VAL A 39 14.00 5.11 31.55
C VAL A 39 15.12 5.81 30.80
N LEU A 40 16.07 6.44 31.49
CA LEU A 40 17.17 7.17 30.86
C LEU A 40 18.07 6.27 29.99
N ARG A 41 18.42 5.06 30.48
CA ARG A 41 19.16 4.06 29.70
C ARG A 41 18.38 3.62 28.46
N ARG A 42 17.05 3.50 28.54
CA ARG A 42 16.21 3.17 27.37
C ARG A 42 16.21 4.28 26.34
N LEU A 43 16.14 5.54 26.77
CA LEU A 43 16.22 6.69 25.88
C LEU A 43 17.59 6.76 25.20
N ALA A 44 18.67 6.52 25.96
CA ALA A 44 20.03 6.44 25.43
C ALA A 44 20.20 5.30 24.41
N ALA A 45 19.50 4.17 24.59
CA ALA A 45 19.53 3.06 23.63
C ALA A 45 18.73 3.29 22.34
N THR A 46 18.20 4.51 22.09
CA THR A 46 17.47 4.84 20.85
C THR A 46 18.40 4.70 19.65
N HIS A 47 18.06 3.81 18.72
CA HIS A 47 18.83 3.64 17.48
C HIS A 47 18.57 4.81 16.53
N VAL A 48 19.60 5.24 15.78
CA VAL A 48 19.55 6.44 14.92
C VAL A 48 18.41 6.42 13.89
N THR A 49 18.00 5.26 13.40
CA THR A 49 16.86 5.11 12.47
C THR A 49 15.50 5.36 13.10
N PHE A 50 15.46 5.67 14.40
CA PHE A 50 14.26 5.99 15.18
C PHE A 50 14.32 7.39 15.79
N TRP A 51 15.33 8.17 15.42
CA TRP A 51 15.44 9.58 15.76
C TRP A 51 15.47 10.40 14.47
N PRO A 52 14.56 11.37 14.29
CA PRO A 52 14.45 12.11 13.03
C PRO A 52 15.53 13.20 12.87
N GLY A 53 16.26 13.52 13.94
CA GLY A 53 17.26 14.60 13.96
C GLY A 53 18.70 14.10 13.88
N ALA A 54 19.64 15.04 13.76
CA ALA A 54 21.07 14.73 13.76
C ALA A 54 21.69 14.70 15.16
N ARG A 55 21.06 15.37 16.12
CA ARG A 55 21.45 15.40 17.53
C ARG A 55 20.24 15.14 18.41
N PHE A 56 20.47 14.53 19.56
CA PHE A 56 19.44 14.34 20.58
C PHE A 56 19.09 15.68 21.26
N PRO A 57 17.85 15.82 21.77
CA PRO A 57 17.37 17.08 22.32
C PRO A 57 18.15 17.44 23.59
N ALA A 58 18.33 18.74 23.85
CA ALA A 58 19.18 19.23 24.95
C ALA A 58 18.79 18.64 26.30
N TRP A 59 17.49 18.62 26.62
CA TRP A 59 16.97 18.05 27.87
C TRP A 59 17.38 16.59 28.09
N ALA A 60 17.49 15.79 27.02
CA ALA A 60 17.86 14.38 27.12
C ALA A 60 19.36 14.24 27.41
N ARG A 61 20.19 15.07 26.76
CA ARG A 61 21.64 15.12 27.01
C ARG A 61 21.94 15.56 28.44
N ASP A 62 21.27 16.61 28.92
CA ASP A 62 21.41 17.10 30.30
C ASP A 62 21.00 16.02 31.31
N ALA A 63 19.91 15.29 31.04
CA ALA A 63 19.46 14.19 31.89
C ALA A 63 20.45 13.01 31.90
N TRP A 64 21.00 12.63 30.75
CA TRP A 64 22.03 11.58 30.67
C TRP A 64 23.30 11.96 31.40
N GLU A 65 23.78 13.20 31.21
CA GLU A 65 24.95 13.73 31.90
C GLU A 65 24.76 13.70 33.42
N SER A 66 23.58 14.11 33.91
CA SER A 66 23.26 14.09 35.34
C SER A 66 23.26 12.68 35.97
N CYS A 67 23.15 11.63 35.15
CA CYS A 67 23.18 10.23 35.57
C CYS A 67 24.45 9.48 35.12
N GLY A 68 25.46 10.17 34.60
CA GLY A 68 26.71 9.57 34.14
C GLY A 68 26.54 8.63 32.93
N ILE A 69 25.48 8.81 32.13
CA ILE A 69 25.25 8.08 30.88
C ILE A 69 25.93 8.85 29.75
N GLU A 70 26.87 8.22 29.05
CA GLU A 70 27.55 8.82 27.90
C GLU A 70 26.56 9.06 26.75
N ASP A 71 26.69 10.19 26.04
CA ASP A 71 25.87 10.49 24.86
C ASP A 71 26.08 9.39 23.79
N PRO A 72 25.03 8.59 23.49
CA PRO A 72 25.17 7.41 22.65
C PRO A 72 25.31 7.73 21.17
N LEU A 73 24.99 8.95 20.74
CA LEU A 73 25.26 9.41 19.37
C LEU A 73 26.60 10.13 19.32
N ARG A 74 27.59 9.43 18.77
CA ARG A 74 28.85 10.04 18.35
C ARG A 74 28.57 11.08 17.27
N LEU A 75 28.69 12.37 17.61
CA LEU A 75 28.59 13.57 16.76
C LEU A 75 28.40 13.27 15.27
N VAL A 76 27.17 13.00 14.84
CA VAL A 76 26.84 13.20 13.43
C VAL A 76 26.68 14.71 13.30
N PRO A 77 27.48 15.39 12.47
CA PRO A 77 27.27 16.82 12.24
C PRO A 77 25.83 17.04 11.79
N GLU A 78 25.21 18.12 12.26
CA GLU A 78 23.90 18.52 11.75
C GLU A 78 23.98 18.56 10.22
N PRO A 79 22.96 18.01 9.51
CA PRO A 79 22.94 18.02 8.07
C PRO A 79 23.07 19.47 7.62
N ASP A 80 24.19 19.76 6.97
CA ASP A 80 24.43 21.07 6.38
C ASP A 80 23.47 21.16 5.20
N THR A 81 22.29 21.71 5.47
CA THR A 81 21.18 21.81 4.53
C THR A 81 21.64 22.50 3.25
N ARG A 82 22.46 23.55 3.37
CA ARG A 82 23.00 24.26 2.22
C ARG A 82 23.91 23.37 1.40
N ARG A 83 24.80 22.60 2.05
CA ARG A 83 25.66 21.62 1.37
C ARG A 83 24.84 20.50 0.73
N ALA A 84 23.84 19.95 1.42
CA ALA A 84 22.98 18.89 0.90
C ALA A 84 22.24 19.36 -0.37
N LEU A 85 21.62 20.55 -0.32
CA LEU A 85 20.93 21.15 -1.47
C LEU A 85 21.89 21.50 -2.62
N THR A 86 23.09 22.01 -2.31
CA THR A 86 24.11 22.31 -3.33
C THR A 86 24.56 21.05 -4.05
N ARG A 87 24.76 19.95 -3.30
CA ARG A 87 25.18 18.66 -3.85
C ARG A 87 24.15 18.05 -4.80
N LEU A 88 22.87 18.39 -4.69
CA LEU A 88 21.82 17.91 -5.60
C LEU A 88 22.00 18.38 -7.05
N ARG A 89 22.85 19.38 -7.29
CA ARG A 89 23.21 19.83 -8.64
C ARG A 89 24.36 19.02 -9.26
N GLU A 90 25.09 18.24 -8.47
CA GLU A 90 26.26 17.50 -8.95
C GLU A 90 25.85 16.19 -9.66
N ASP A 91 26.23 16.00 -10.92
CA ASP A 91 25.91 14.78 -11.69
C ASP A 91 26.26 13.47 -10.96
N ARG A 92 27.40 13.45 -10.25
CA ARG A 92 27.90 12.26 -9.53
C ARG A 92 27.00 11.78 -8.38
N VAL A 93 26.11 12.62 -7.84
CA VAL A 93 25.20 12.20 -6.75
C VAL A 93 23.96 11.47 -7.29
N TRP A 94 23.74 11.55 -8.60
CA TRP A 94 22.73 10.83 -9.34
C TRP A 94 23.45 9.67 -10.05
N ARG A 95 23.46 8.47 -9.45
CA ARG A 95 24.25 7.33 -10.00
C ARG A 95 23.68 6.85 -11.33
N ASN A 96 24.56 6.26 -12.16
CA ASN A 96 24.25 5.60 -13.44
C ASN A 96 23.22 4.44 -13.35
N GLU A 97 22.74 4.09 -12.15
CA GLU A 97 21.68 3.10 -11.92
C GLU A 97 20.45 3.70 -11.19
N LEU A 98 20.00 4.90 -11.60
CA LEU A 98 18.59 5.31 -11.51
C LEU A 98 18.08 5.92 -10.18
N GLY A 99 18.93 6.51 -9.34
CA GLY A 99 18.50 7.17 -8.09
C GLY A 99 19.59 7.98 -7.38
N LEU A 100 19.22 8.61 -6.26
CA LEU A 100 20.15 9.36 -5.39
C LEU A 100 21.10 8.40 -4.68
N VAL A 101 22.39 8.76 -4.58
CA VAL A 101 23.33 7.97 -3.77
C VAL A 101 22.85 7.82 -2.33
N ASP A 102 22.88 6.60 -1.80
CA ASP A 102 22.30 6.23 -0.49
C ASP A 102 22.69 7.20 0.65
N GLY A 103 23.94 7.67 0.65
CA GLY A 103 24.44 8.61 1.65
C GLY A 103 23.75 9.97 1.61
N LEU A 104 23.57 10.56 0.41
CA LEU A 104 22.87 11.84 0.26
C LEU A 104 21.36 11.67 0.47
N ARG A 105 20.78 10.55 0.03
CA ARG A 105 19.38 10.21 0.30
C ARG A 105 19.11 10.17 1.81
N GLY A 106 19.97 9.51 2.59
CA GLY A 106 19.85 9.46 4.04
C GLY A 106 20.00 10.83 4.72
N GLU A 107 20.90 11.67 4.24
CA GLU A 107 21.09 13.05 4.70
C GLU A 107 19.85 13.92 4.42
N LEU A 108 19.31 13.84 3.20
CA LEU A 108 18.11 14.56 2.79
C LEU A 108 16.86 14.12 3.54
N ASP A 109 16.65 12.81 3.70
CA ASP A 109 15.52 12.31 4.47
C ASP A 109 15.60 12.88 5.89
N THR A 110 16.76 12.78 6.56
CA THR A 110 16.97 13.34 7.91
C THR A 110 16.68 14.84 7.98
N ALA A 111 17.16 15.63 7.01
CA ALA A 111 16.91 17.06 6.95
C ALA A 111 15.42 17.38 6.69
N TRP A 112 14.77 16.63 5.81
CA TRP A 112 13.36 16.77 5.50
C TRP A 112 12.48 16.53 6.73
N PHE A 113 12.86 15.52 7.48
CA PHE A 113 12.21 15.10 8.70
C PHE A 113 12.41 16.01 9.91
N ALA A 114 13.56 16.68 9.95
CA ALA A 114 13.83 17.80 10.84
C ALA A 114 13.09 19.09 10.41
N GLY A 115 12.50 19.11 9.21
CA GLY A 115 11.85 20.31 8.64
C GLY A 115 12.84 21.37 8.16
N THR A 116 14.14 21.06 8.08
CA THR A 116 15.16 22.00 7.59
C THR A 116 15.27 21.99 6.08
N VAL A 117 14.79 20.93 5.43
CA VAL A 117 14.59 20.84 3.98
C VAL A 117 13.12 20.60 3.71
N THR A 118 12.52 21.38 2.81
CA THR A 118 11.11 21.24 2.44
C THR A 118 10.97 20.80 0.98
N GLY A 119 9.77 20.35 0.60
CA GLY A 119 9.46 20.08 -0.81
C GLY A 119 9.78 21.29 -1.73
N PRO A 120 9.41 22.53 -1.35
CA PRO A 120 9.82 23.73 -2.07
C PRO A 120 11.34 23.92 -2.20
N ASP A 121 12.11 23.65 -1.14
CA ASP A 121 13.59 23.73 -1.20
C ASP A 121 14.16 22.72 -2.20
N LEU A 122 13.65 21.48 -2.17
CA LEU A 122 14.05 20.43 -3.12
C LEU A 122 13.67 20.82 -4.55
N LEU A 123 12.47 21.38 -4.74
CA LEU A 123 11.96 21.83 -6.04
C LEU A 123 12.82 22.94 -6.64
N ALA A 124 13.35 23.85 -5.81
CA ALA A 124 14.23 24.94 -6.20
C ALA A 124 15.72 24.54 -6.31
N ALA A 125 16.11 23.41 -5.73
CA ALA A 125 17.51 22.95 -5.74
C ALA A 125 17.80 21.93 -6.85
N ILE A 126 16.85 21.03 -7.14
CA ILE A 126 17.06 19.89 -8.03
C ILE A 126 16.82 20.31 -9.48
N PRO A 127 17.82 20.18 -10.37
CA PRO A 127 17.61 20.31 -11.80
C PRO A 127 16.53 19.34 -12.28
N ALA A 128 15.57 19.84 -13.05
CA ALA A 128 14.37 19.08 -13.42
C ALA A 128 14.70 17.79 -14.19
N ARG A 129 15.84 17.76 -14.91
CA ARG A 129 16.37 16.58 -15.61
C ARG A 129 16.46 15.33 -14.72
N TYR A 130 16.71 15.49 -13.43
CA TYR A 130 16.82 14.38 -12.47
C TYR A 130 15.47 13.83 -11.99
N THR A 131 14.40 14.54 -12.32
CA THR A 131 13.01 14.12 -12.04
C THR A 131 12.25 13.78 -13.34
N MET A 132 12.98 13.51 -14.43
CA MET A 132 12.43 13.17 -15.75
C MET A 132 13.22 12.04 -16.44
N PRO A 133 12.99 10.77 -16.06
CA PRO A 133 11.89 10.27 -15.24
C PRO A 133 12.08 10.45 -13.73
N VAL A 134 10.99 10.59 -12.97
CA VAL A 134 11.05 10.23 -11.55
C VAL A 134 11.13 8.71 -11.50
N ARG A 135 12.29 8.22 -11.10
CA ARG A 135 12.39 6.83 -10.67
C ARG A 135 12.22 6.80 -9.17
N ASN A 136 11.25 5.99 -8.78
CA ASN A 136 10.81 5.89 -7.41
C ASN A 136 11.96 5.29 -6.59
N ASP A 137 12.75 6.15 -5.94
CA ASP A 137 13.30 5.81 -4.63
C ASP A 137 12.08 5.71 -3.70
N SER A 138 11.27 4.65 -3.86
CA SER A 138 9.99 4.44 -3.15
C SER A 138 10.15 4.50 -1.64
N ASP A 139 11.39 4.41 -1.18
CA ASP A 139 11.79 4.37 0.21
C ASP A 139 12.36 5.72 0.70
N SER A 140 12.41 6.78 -0.13
CA SER A 140 12.80 8.15 0.26
C SER A 140 11.60 9.06 0.50
N PRO A 141 11.31 9.42 1.75
CA PRO A 141 10.25 10.37 2.10
C PRO A 141 10.47 11.77 1.54
N ALA A 142 11.73 12.24 1.46
CA ALA A 142 12.04 13.54 0.87
C ALA A 142 11.64 13.60 -0.61
N MET A 143 11.93 12.54 -1.39
CA MET A 143 11.57 12.47 -2.81
C MET A 143 10.07 12.33 -3.04
N GLN A 144 9.35 11.64 -2.14
CA GLN A 144 7.88 11.63 -2.17
C GLN A 144 7.28 13.00 -1.82
N GLY A 145 7.85 13.70 -0.84
CA GLY A 145 7.50 15.09 -0.53
C GLY A 145 7.72 16.03 -1.72
N LEU A 146 8.83 15.87 -2.45
CA LEU A 146 9.10 16.58 -3.69
C LEU A 146 8.04 16.29 -4.77
N GLU A 147 7.71 15.03 -5.07
CA GLU A 147 6.72 14.70 -6.11
C GLU A 147 5.34 15.27 -5.77
N ARG A 148 4.92 15.23 -4.49
CA ARG A 148 3.67 15.88 -4.04
C ARG A 148 3.73 17.40 -4.26
N THR A 149 4.83 18.03 -3.85
CA THR A 149 5.02 19.48 -4.00
C THR A 149 5.04 19.88 -5.47
N LEU A 150 5.73 19.12 -6.32
CA LEU A 150 5.80 19.36 -7.75
C LEU A 150 4.41 19.27 -8.40
N ARG A 151 3.61 18.25 -8.06
CA ARG A 151 2.24 18.13 -8.58
C ARG A 151 1.37 19.30 -8.15
N ALA A 152 1.43 19.69 -6.87
CA ALA A 152 0.71 20.85 -6.37
C ALA A 152 1.17 22.16 -7.02
N PHE A 153 2.48 22.31 -7.23
CA PHE A 153 3.08 23.46 -7.92
C PHE A 153 2.58 23.58 -9.37
N LEU A 154 2.63 22.49 -10.14
CA LEU A 154 2.14 22.48 -11.52
C LEU A 154 0.63 22.72 -11.59
N ALA A 155 -0.15 22.06 -10.74
CA ALA A 155 -1.60 22.24 -10.68
C ALA A 155 -1.99 23.69 -10.30
N GLY A 156 -1.30 24.28 -9.32
CA GLY A 156 -1.55 25.66 -8.91
C GLY A 156 -1.13 26.70 -9.94
N ALA A 157 -0.03 26.46 -10.66
CA ALA A 157 0.48 27.39 -11.66
C ALA A 157 -0.24 27.33 -13.01
N LEU A 158 -0.58 26.12 -13.47
CA LEU A 158 -1.16 25.91 -14.80
C LEU A 158 -2.69 25.81 -14.77
N GLY A 159 -3.26 25.39 -13.63
CA GLY A 159 -4.69 25.10 -13.52
C GLY A 159 -5.16 24.17 -14.64
N SER A 160 -6.24 24.57 -15.30
CA SER A 160 -6.80 23.91 -16.49
C SER A 160 -6.45 24.62 -17.81
N ASP A 161 -5.47 25.52 -17.83
CA ASP A 161 -5.09 26.28 -19.03
C ASP A 161 -4.30 25.41 -20.01
N THR A 162 -4.97 24.93 -21.05
CA THR A 162 -4.40 24.06 -22.08
C THR A 162 -3.17 24.68 -22.77
N ASP A 163 -3.17 25.98 -23.03
CA ASP A 163 -2.04 26.64 -23.69
C ASP A 163 -0.83 26.70 -22.77
N ALA A 164 -1.03 27.02 -21.49
CA ALA A 164 0.05 27.01 -20.49
C ALA A 164 0.68 25.61 -20.36
N TRP A 165 -0.14 24.56 -20.37
CA TRP A 165 0.33 23.18 -20.39
C TRP A 165 1.15 22.86 -21.66
N LEU A 166 0.68 23.24 -22.85
CA LEU A 166 1.42 23.02 -24.12
C LEU A 166 2.76 23.78 -24.15
N ARG A 167 2.80 25.00 -23.62
CA ARG A 167 4.04 25.77 -23.51
C ARG A 167 5.04 25.08 -22.60
N LEU A 168 4.59 24.58 -21.44
CA LEU A 168 5.45 23.83 -20.53
C LEU A 168 5.98 22.54 -21.18
N LEU A 169 5.10 21.77 -21.83
CA LEU A 169 5.50 20.55 -22.57
C LEU A 169 6.59 20.84 -23.62
N THR A 170 6.46 21.97 -24.33
CA THR A 170 7.47 22.40 -25.31
C THR A 170 8.77 22.81 -24.62
N ALA A 171 8.68 23.62 -23.56
CA ALA A 171 9.85 24.11 -22.82
C ALA A 171 10.70 22.99 -22.21
N VAL A 172 10.06 21.94 -21.64
CA VAL A 172 10.78 20.81 -21.06
C VAL A 172 11.50 19.95 -22.11
N GLU A 173 10.94 19.83 -23.30
CA GLU A 173 11.59 19.13 -24.42
C GLU A 173 12.73 19.96 -25.02
N GLU A 174 12.58 21.28 -25.13
CA GLU A 174 13.66 22.17 -25.58
C GLU A 174 14.86 22.11 -24.65
N VAL A 175 14.66 22.15 -23.33
CA VAL A 175 15.77 22.10 -22.36
C VAL A 175 16.53 20.77 -22.44
N ARG A 176 15.86 19.69 -22.85
CA ARG A 176 16.51 18.41 -23.04
C ARG A 176 17.25 18.31 -24.37
N THR A 177 16.64 18.75 -25.45
CA THR A 177 17.06 18.42 -26.82
C THR A 177 17.91 19.51 -27.47
N ALA A 178 17.76 20.77 -27.04
CA ALA A 178 18.48 21.89 -27.65
C ALA A 178 19.97 21.91 -27.22
N PRO A 179 20.91 22.03 -28.17
CA PRO A 179 22.32 22.25 -27.86
C PRO A 179 22.50 23.53 -27.02
N GLY A 180 23.24 23.44 -25.92
CA GLY A 180 23.50 24.60 -25.03
C GLY A 180 22.33 24.96 -24.11
N ALA A 181 21.27 24.15 -24.06
CA ALA A 181 20.22 24.30 -23.07
C ALA A 181 20.79 24.29 -21.65
N ASP A 182 20.21 25.14 -20.79
CA ASP A 182 20.54 25.16 -19.37
C ASP A 182 20.08 23.85 -18.73
N ARG A 183 21.02 22.93 -18.57
CA ARG A 183 20.75 21.63 -17.98
C ARG A 183 20.35 21.78 -16.51
N ASP A 184 20.84 22.81 -15.82
CA ASP A 184 20.64 23.03 -14.39
C ASP A 184 19.30 23.70 -14.07
N ALA A 185 18.49 24.01 -15.09
CA ALA A 185 17.15 24.54 -14.95
C ALA A 185 16.28 23.66 -14.03
N THR A 186 15.67 24.30 -13.04
CA THR A 186 14.72 23.69 -12.10
C THR A 186 13.30 23.75 -12.67
N TRP A 187 12.34 23.11 -12.00
CA TRP A 187 10.93 23.21 -12.41
C TRP A 187 10.38 24.64 -12.39
N PRO A 188 10.68 25.47 -11.37
CA PRO A 188 10.36 26.90 -11.41
C PRO A 188 10.97 27.63 -12.62
N ASP A 189 12.23 27.35 -12.96
CA ASP A 189 12.88 27.98 -14.13
C ASP A 189 12.22 27.55 -15.44
N LEU A 190 11.85 26.27 -15.55
CA LEU A 190 11.13 25.73 -16.70
C LEU A 190 9.75 26.36 -16.87
N LEU A 191 9.02 26.55 -15.77
CA LEU A 191 7.71 27.22 -15.79
C LEU A 191 7.84 28.70 -16.18
N ALA A 192 8.83 29.41 -15.65
CA ALA A 192 9.10 30.79 -16.02
C ALA A 192 9.46 30.90 -17.51
N ARG A 193 10.30 29.99 -18.01
CA ARG A 193 10.63 29.91 -19.44
C ARG A 193 9.41 29.61 -20.31
N ALA A 194 8.53 28.70 -19.85
CA ALA A 194 7.33 28.32 -20.57
C ALA A 194 6.41 29.51 -20.86
N ALA A 195 6.39 30.55 -20.01
CA ALA A 195 5.58 31.75 -20.27
C ALA A 195 5.88 32.38 -21.63
N ASP A 196 7.15 32.39 -22.04
CA ASP A 196 7.65 32.97 -23.30
C ASP A 196 7.86 31.92 -24.41
N THR A 197 7.67 30.63 -24.12
CA THR A 197 7.82 29.56 -25.10
C THR A 197 6.62 29.54 -26.04
N THR A 198 6.88 29.48 -27.35
CA THR A 198 5.83 29.23 -28.34
C THR A 198 5.51 27.73 -28.36
N PRO A 199 4.25 27.30 -28.16
CA PRO A 199 3.87 25.89 -28.25
C PRO A 199 4.28 25.26 -29.58
N ASP A 200 4.96 24.10 -29.53
CA ASP A 200 5.24 23.28 -30.71
C ASP A 200 4.92 21.81 -30.43
N PRO A 201 3.67 21.37 -30.71
CA PRO A 201 3.25 19.99 -30.50
C PRO A 201 4.12 18.94 -31.20
N ARG A 202 4.80 19.29 -32.30
CA ARG A 202 5.64 18.34 -33.05
C ARG A 202 6.92 17.97 -32.32
N ARG A 203 7.34 18.77 -31.32
CA ARG A 203 8.52 18.51 -30.47
C ARG A 203 8.20 17.68 -29.22
N ILE A 204 6.92 17.58 -28.86
CA ILE A 204 6.46 16.97 -27.61
C ILE A 204 6.62 15.45 -27.62
N VAL A 205 6.61 14.81 -28.81
CA VAL A 205 6.73 13.36 -28.94
C VAL A 205 8.18 12.97 -29.29
N PRO A 206 8.83 12.03 -28.55
CA PRO A 206 10.26 11.75 -28.67
C PRO A 206 10.73 11.41 -30.09
N HIS A 207 9.87 10.82 -30.93
CA HIS A 207 10.19 10.57 -32.33
C HIS A 207 8.92 10.49 -33.18
N ALA A 208 8.93 11.09 -34.37
CA ALA A 208 7.87 10.92 -35.38
C ALA A 208 7.71 9.46 -35.91
N LYS A 209 8.36 8.46 -35.28
CA LYS A 209 8.43 7.06 -35.73
C LYS A 209 8.50 6.02 -34.61
N VAL A 210 8.14 6.34 -33.35
CA VAL A 210 7.91 5.23 -32.39
C VAL A 210 6.68 4.48 -32.87
N THR A 211 6.87 3.26 -33.36
CA THR A 211 5.78 2.40 -33.82
C THR A 211 5.59 1.27 -32.82
N GLY A 212 4.48 0.52 -32.92
CA GLY A 212 4.26 -0.68 -32.10
C GLY A 212 5.41 -1.70 -32.15
N ARG A 213 6.27 -1.66 -33.19
CA ARG A 213 7.47 -2.53 -33.30
C ARG A 213 8.56 -2.19 -32.28
N ASP A 214 8.58 -0.98 -31.75
CA ASP A 214 9.54 -0.53 -30.74
C ASP A 214 9.08 -0.84 -29.30
N ARG A 215 7.84 -1.33 -29.13
CA ARG A 215 7.22 -1.62 -27.83
C ARG A 215 8.13 -2.41 -26.90
N GLU A 216 8.56 -3.59 -27.32
CA GLU A 216 9.40 -4.46 -26.47
C GLU A 216 10.75 -3.81 -26.13
N LYS A 217 11.32 -3.09 -27.08
CA LYS A 217 12.58 -2.37 -26.87
C LYS A 217 12.41 -1.29 -25.81
N LEU A 218 11.36 -0.48 -25.90
CA LEU A 218 11.08 0.60 -24.96
C LEU A 218 10.70 0.09 -23.56
N LEU A 219 9.92 -1.00 -23.47
CA LEU A 219 9.62 -1.65 -22.19
C LEU A 219 10.86 -2.20 -21.48
N ARG A 220 11.85 -2.67 -22.25
CA ARG A 220 13.13 -3.16 -21.71
C ARG A 220 14.13 -2.02 -21.46
N TRP A 221 13.98 -0.89 -22.15
CA TRP A 221 14.95 0.20 -22.08
C TRP A 221 14.76 1.02 -20.81
N ARG A 222 15.51 0.61 -19.79
CA ARG A 222 15.56 1.30 -18.50
C ARG A 222 16.16 2.71 -18.58
N GLU A 223 16.58 3.26 -19.70
CA GLU A 223 17.01 4.67 -19.73
C GLU A 223 16.10 5.50 -20.63
N TRP A 224 14.98 4.93 -21.07
CA TRP A 224 14.00 5.69 -21.82
C TRP A 224 13.35 6.75 -20.95
N THR A 225 13.35 7.96 -21.48
CA THR A 225 13.00 9.19 -20.81
C THR A 225 12.20 10.05 -21.78
N TRP A 226 11.13 10.66 -21.29
CA TRP A 226 10.28 11.52 -22.09
C TRP A 226 9.79 12.68 -21.21
N PRO A 227 10.49 13.84 -21.22
CA PRO A 227 10.14 14.99 -20.40
C PRO A 227 8.69 15.44 -20.51
N ALA A 228 8.16 15.53 -21.72
CA ALA A 228 6.77 15.87 -21.92
C ALA A 228 5.85 14.77 -21.36
N GLY A 229 6.18 13.49 -21.54
CA GLY A 229 5.45 12.38 -20.90
C GLY A 229 5.46 12.45 -19.39
N GLU A 230 6.54 12.94 -18.79
CA GLU A 230 6.67 13.21 -17.37
C GLU A 230 5.77 14.35 -16.88
N VAL A 231 5.56 15.38 -17.69
CA VAL A 231 4.59 16.45 -17.40
C VAL A 231 3.16 15.91 -17.57
N LEU A 232 2.88 15.21 -18.67
CA LEU A 232 1.55 14.62 -18.95
C LEU A 232 1.12 13.64 -17.87
N ARG A 233 1.99 12.74 -17.39
CA ARG A 233 1.64 11.79 -16.31
C ARG A 233 1.31 12.48 -14.97
N ARG A 234 1.71 13.75 -14.80
CA ARG A 234 1.46 14.55 -13.59
C ARG A 234 0.22 15.42 -13.71
N ALA A 235 -0.51 15.35 -14.82
CA ALA A 235 -1.79 16.03 -14.95
C ALA A 235 -2.71 15.65 -13.77
N PRO A 236 -3.27 16.62 -13.04
CA PRO A 236 -4.08 16.35 -11.86
C PRO A 236 -5.46 15.76 -12.19
N ASP A 237 -5.95 15.96 -13.41
CA ASP A 237 -7.28 15.52 -13.88
C ASP A 237 -7.18 15.05 -15.34
N ALA A 238 -7.96 14.02 -15.68
CA ALA A 238 -8.15 13.53 -17.04
C ALA A 238 -8.61 14.63 -18.01
N LYS A 239 -9.41 15.60 -17.56
CA LYS A 239 -9.89 16.73 -18.40
C LYS A 239 -8.77 17.53 -19.04
N ILE A 240 -7.63 17.65 -18.36
CA ILE A 240 -6.45 18.33 -18.91
C ILE A 240 -5.85 17.50 -20.03
N LEU A 241 -5.76 16.17 -19.85
CA LEU A 241 -5.32 15.26 -20.90
C LEU A 241 -6.31 15.23 -22.06
N ASP A 242 -7.62 15.20 -21.80
CA ASP A 242 -8.67 15.25 -22.83
C ASP A 242 -8.57 16.50 -23.71
N ALA A 243 -8.20 17.65 -23.11
CA ALA A 243 -8.00 18.89 -23.85
C ALA A 243 -6.66 18.94 -24.60
N LEU A 244 -5.59 18.36 -24.03
CA LEU A 244 -4.25 18.38 -24.62
C LEU A 244 -4.10 17.39 -25.77
N MET A 245 -4.58 16.15 -25.61
CA MET A 245 -4.28 15.05 -26.54
C MET A 245 -4.68 15.32 -27.99
N PRO A 246 -5.84 15.95 -28.29
CA PRO A 246 -6.21 16.31 -29.66
C PRO A 246 -5.26 17.33 -30.32
N LEU A 247 -4.48 18.07 -29.54
CA LEU A 247 -3.51 19.06 -30.02
C LEU A 247 -2.12 18.48 -30.22
N LEU A 248 -1.88 17.26 -29.73
CA LEU A 248 -0.61 16.55 -29.83
C LEU A 248 -0.60 15.63 -31.06
N PRO A 249 0.58 15.18 -31.53
CA PRO A 249 0.67 14.21 -32.61
C PRO A 249 -0.13 12.94 -32.34
N ASP A 250 -0.61 12.29 -33.39
CA ASP A 250 -1.30 11.01 -33.31
C ASP A 250 -0.47 9.98 -32.52
N HIS A 251 -1.14 9.06 -31.82
CA HIS A 251 -0.56 8.03 -30.96
C HIS A 251 0.11 8.51 -29.66
N THR A 252 -0.01 9.80 -29.29
CA THR A 252 0.53 10.30 -28.02
C THR A 252 -0.10 9.61 -26.80
N GLY A 253 -1.40 9.30 -26.84
CA GLY A 253 -2.10 8.56 -25.77
C GLY A 253 -1.52 7.16 -25.53
N TRP A 254 -1.35 6.38 -26.60
CA TRP A 254 -0.64 5.10 -26.57
C TRP A 254 0.78 5.21 -26.02
N LEU A 255 1.54 6.23 -26.44
CA LEU A 255 2.90 6.44 -25.96
C LEU A 255 2.92 6.77 -24.46
N LEU A 256 1.93 7.52 -23.96
CA LEU A 256 1.77 7.83 -22.53
C LEU A 256 1.50 6.57 -21.71
N ALA A 257 0.62 5.70 -22.19
CA ALA A 257 0.39 4.39 -21.57
C ALA A 257 1.68 3.55 -21.55
N LEU A 258 2.39 3.46 -22.68
CA LEU A 258 3.68 2.75 -22.77
C LEU A 258 4.73 3.34 -21.81
N TYR A 259 4.77 4.67 -21.68
CA TYR A 259 5.70 5.36 -20.80
C TYR A 259 5.44 5.07 -19.32
N VAL A 260 4.18 5.16 -18.89
CA VAL A 260 3.77 4.83 -17.51
C VAL A 260 4.18 3.40 -17.15
N VAL A 261 3.90 2.46 -18.05
CA VAL A 261 4.28 1.05 -17.94
C VAL A 261 5.82 0.90 -17.91
N ALA A 262 6.56 1.56 -18.80
CA ALA A 262 8.02 1.48 -18.82
C ALA A 262 8.69 2.03 -17.53
N GLN A 263 8.09 3.02 -16.86
CA GLN A 263 8.64 3.58 -15.62
C GLN A 263 8.40 2.72 -14.37
N ARG A 264 7.65 1.61 -14.47
CA ARG A 264 7.40 0.70 -13.34
C ARG A 264 6.70 1.36 -12.15
N MET A 265 5.69 2.17 -12.42
CA MET A 265 4.91 2.90 -11.41
C MET A 265 3.42 2.54 -11.50
N ALA A 266 2.69 2.81 -10.42
CA ALA A 266 1.22 2.77 -10.47
C ALA A 266 0.72 3.77 -11.53
N ALA A 267 -0.22 3.34 -12.36
CA ALA A 267 -0.77 4.17 -13.41
C ALA A 267 -1.53 5.36 -12.79
N PRO A 268 -1.20 6.63 -13.13
CA PRO A 268 -1.94 7.77 -12.62
C PRO A 268 -3.40 7.71 -13.05
N GLU A 269 -4.32 7.96 -12.12
CA GLU A 269 -5.77 7.89 -12.35
C GLU A 269 -6.22 8.73 -13.55
N ALA A 270 -5.70 9.96 -13.68
CA ALA A 270 -5.98 10.84 -14.81
C ALA A 270 -5.63 10.19 -16.16
N VAL A 271 -4.52 9.45 -16.24
CA VAL A 271 -4.09 8.76 -17.48
C VAL A 271 -5.04 7.61 -17.81
N VAL A 272 -5.43 6.82 -16.80
CA VAL A 272 -6.36 5.70 -16.99
C VAL A 272 -7.73 6.19 -17.44
N GLU A 273 -8.28 7.21 -16.77
CA GLU A 273 -9.58 7.78 -17.13
C GLU A 273 -9.57 8.46 -18.51
N HIS A 274 -8.49 9.16 -18.87
CA HIS A 274 -8.33 9.72 -20.22
C HIS A 274 -8.35 8.61 -21.29
N VAL A 275 -7.47 7.60 -21.14
CA VAL A 275 -7.32 6.52 -22.12
C VAL A 275 -8.62 5.72 -22.28
N LYS A 276 -9.37 5.55 -21.19
CA LYS A 276 -10.71 4.96 -21.19
C LYS A 276 -11.73 5.85 -21.91
N GLY A 277 -11.74 7.16 -21.62
CA GLY A 277 -12.65 8.13 -22.21
C GLY A 277 -12.49 8.27 -23.72
N CYS A 278 -11.26 8.20 -24.23
CA CYS A 278 -10.98 8.27 -25.67
C CYS A 278 -11.12 6.92 -26.40
N GLY A 279 -11.20 5.81 -25.67
CA GLY A 279 -11.36 4.47 -26.24
C GLY A 279 -10.14 3.97 -27.03
N ASP A 280 -8.92 4.44 -26.71
CA ASP A 280 -7.69 3.98 -27.34
C ASP A 280 -7.39 2.53 -26.90
N ARG A 281 -7.87 1.58 -27.71
CA ARG A 281 -7.76 0.15 -27.45
C ARG A 281 -6.32 -0.33 -27.28
N GLU A 282 -5.37 0.20 -28.06
CA GLU A 282 -3.97 -0.24 -27.94
C GLU A 282 -3.34 0.26 -26.64
N ALA A 283 -3.67 1.49 -26.22
CA ALA A 283 -3.24 2.04 -24.94
C ALA A 283 -3.85 1.28 -23.76
N LEU A 284 -5.14 0.95 -23.83
CA LEU A 284 -5.84 0.13 -22.81
C LEU A 284 -5.21 -1.26 -22.67
N MET A 285 -4.89 -1.92 -23.79
CA MET A 285 -4.18 -3.21 -23.79
C MET A 285 -2.81 -3.10 -23.12
N MET A 286 -2.07 -2.01 -23.37
CA MET A 286 -0.77 -1.76 -22.73
C MET A 286 -0.88 -1.70 -21.20
N LEU A 287 -1.92 -1.02 -20.70
CA LEU A 287 -2.20 -0.92 -19.27
C LEU A 287 -2.69 -2.25 -18.70
N ALA A 288 -3.49 -3.01 -19.44
CA ALA A 288 -4.05 -4.28 -19.00
C ALA A 288 -3.00 -5.38 -18.80
N GLU A 289 -1.94 -5.40 -19.60
CA GLU A 289 -0.83 -6.35 -19.47
C GLU A 289 0.14 -6.00 -18.32
N TRP A 290 -0.10 -4.89 -17.61
CA TRP A 290 0.80 -4.38 -16.59
C TRP A 290 0.73 -5.13 -15.27
N ILE A 291 1.89 -5.51 -14.73
CA ILE A 291 2.00 -6.31 -13.50
C ILE A 291 1.66 -5.54 -12.22
N ASP A 292 1.96 -4.24 -12.17
CA ASP A 292 1.71 -3.38 -11.01
C ASP A 292 0.44 -2.54 -11.22
N LEU A 293 -0.53 -3.08 -11.95
CA LEU A 293 -1.82 -2.44 -12.18
C LEU A 293 -2.60 -2.41 -10.85
N ASP A 294 -3.05 -1.23 -10.45
CA ASP A 294 -3.78 -1.10 -9.20
C ASP A 294 -5.26 -1.55 -9.37
N PRO A 295 -5.95 -1.93 -8.28
CA PRO A 295 -7.33 -2.41 -8.36
C PRO A 295 -8.35 -1.47 -9.02
N PRO A 296 -8.34 -0.13 -8.82
CA PRO A 296 -9.29 0.74 -9.53
C PRO A 296 -8.97 0.82 -11.02
N ALA A 297 -7.70 0.88 -11.44
CA ALA A 297 -7.39 0.79 -12.87
C ALA A 297 -7.82 -0.56 -13.45
N HIS A 298 -7.62 -1.67 -12.73
CA HIS A 298 -8.14 -2.99 -13.13
C HIS A 298 -9.66 -2.97 -13.31
N ARG A 299 -10.43 -2.42 -12.37
CA ARG A 299 -11.90 -2.30 -12.50
C ARG A 299 -12.32 -1.36 -13.63
N ALA A 300 -11.61 -0.26 -13.81
CA ALA A 300 -11.87 0.68 -14.89
C ALA A 300 -11.66 0.02 -16.27
N LEU A 301 -10.62 -0.81 -16.41
CA LEU A 301 -10.36 -1.60 -17.63
C LEU A 301 -11.39 -2.71 -17.84
N LEU A 302 -11.83 -3.41 -16.77
CA LEU A 302 -12.92 -4.40 -16.87
C LEU A 302 -14.21 -3.79 -17.40
N ALA A 303 -14.59 -2.62 -16.89
CA ALA A 303 -15.81 -1.91 -17.27
C ALA A 303 -15.86 -1.49 -18.75
N PHE A 304 -14.73 -1.52 -19.47
CA PHE A 304 -14.68 -1.23 -20.90
C PHE A 304 -15.34 -2.34 -21.74
N GLY A 305 -15.36 -3.59 -21.26
CA GLY A 305 -16.10 -4.68 -21.90
C GLY A 305 -15.47 -5.26 -23.18
N ASP A 306 -14.15 -5.11 -23.39
CA ASP A 306 -13.44 -5.72 -24.53
C ASP A 306 -12.82 -7.08 -24.13
N PRO A 307 -13.08 -8.18 -24.87
CA PRO A 307 -12.59 -9.53 -24.54
C PRO A 307 -11.07 -9.62 -24.52
N GLU A 308 -10.38 -8.83 -25.34
CA GLU A 308 -8.93 -8.88 -25.46
C GLU A 308 -8.26 -8.16 -24.27
N ILE A 309 -8.88 -7.09 -23.78
CA ILE A 309 -8.48 -6.42 -22.54
C ILE A 309 -8.68 -7.37 -21.36
N HIS A 310 -9.82 -8.07 -21.30
CA HIS A 310 -10.08 -9.09 -20.29
C HIS A 310 -9.03 -10.22 -20.32
N LEU A 311 -8.69 -10.75 -21.49
CA LEU A 311 -7.60 -11.74 -21.63
C LEU A 311 -6.24 -11.18 -21.18
N ALA A 312 -5.95 -9.91 -21.47
CA ALA A 312 -4.72 -9.25 -21.03
C ALA A 312 -4.64 -9.13 -19.51
N LEU A 313 -5.76 -8.82 -18.83
CA LEU A 313 -5.86 -8.78 -17.36
C LEU A 313 -5.65 -10.15 -16.71
N LEU A 314 -5.96 -11.25 -17.42
CA LEU A 314 -5.65 -12.61 -16.97
C LEU A 314 -4.16 -12.95 -17.05
N ALA A 315 -3.29 -12.18 -17.70
CA ALA A 315 -1.84 -12.48 -17.68
C ALA A 315 -1.19 -12.11 -16.34
N PRO A 316 -1.37 -10.88 -15.81
CA PRO A 316 -0.79 -10.46 -14.54
C PRO A 316 -1.58 -10.92 -13.30
N HIS A 317 -2.73 -11.62 -13.43
CA HIS A 317 -3.58 -11.97 -12.27
C HIS A 317 -2.87 -12.71 -11.12
N PHE A 318 -1.75 -13.40 -11.38
CA PHE A 318 -0.92 -14.01 -10.34
C PHE A 318 -0.40 -12.98 -9.31
N TYR A 319 -0.34 -11.70 -9.70
CA TYR A 319 0.15 -10.58 -8.90
C TYR A 319 -0.98 -9.74 -8.28
N THR A 320 -2.20 -9.81 -8.81
CA THR A 320 -3.35 -9.03 -8.31
C THR A 320 -4.26 -9.84 -7.38
N GLY A 321 -4.44 -11.14 -7.63
CA GLY A 321 -5.19 -12.06 -6.75
C GLY A 321 -6.31 -12.83 -7.44
N SER A 322 -6.84 -13.86 -6.76
CA SER A 322 -7.90 -14.74 -7.28
C SER A 322 -9.26 -14.01 -7.44
N GLU A 323 -9.44 -12.87 -6.77
CA GLU A 323 -10.67 -12.08 -6.83
C GLU A 323 -10.73 -11.23 -8.09
N GLU A 324 -9.64 -10.56 -8.43
CA GLU A 324 -9.47 -9.82 -9.67
C GLU A 324 -9.65 -10.76 -10.88
N ALA A 325 -9.11 -11.98 -10.81
CA ALA A 325 -9.32 -13.02 -11.81
C ALA A 325 -10.81 -13.38 -11.98
N ARG A 326 -11.58 -13.49 -10.87
CA ARG A 326 -13.02 -13.76 -10.93
C ARG A 326 -13.82 -12.62 -11.56
N GLY A 327 -13.41 -11.37 -11.32
CA GLY A 327 -14.02 -10.21 -11.97
C GLY A 327 -13.87 -10.27 -13.49
N VAL A 328 -12.77 -10.82 -14.01
CA VAL A 328 -12.58 -11.05 -15.45
C VAL A 328 -13.46 -12.20 -15.97
N LEU A 329 -13.76 -13.20 -15.14
CA LEU A 329 -14.46 -14.43 -15.51
C LEU A 329 -15.97 -14.40 -15.18
N ASP A 330 -16.52 -13.22 -14.90
CA ASP A 330 -17.91 -13.04 -14.44
C ASP A 330 -18.97 -13.20 -15.55
N GLY A 331 -18.52 -13.31 -16.80
CA GLY A 331 -19.38 -13.46 -17.99
C GLY A 331 -19.93 -12.15 -18.53
N SER A 332 -19.45 -11.00 -18.06
CA SER A 332 -19.75 -9.69 -18.65
C SER A 332 -19.28 -9.60 -20.10
N VAL A 333 -18.23 -10.34 -20.46
CA VAL A 333 -17.67 -10.46 -21.80
C VAL A 333 -17.39 -11.94 -22.12
N PRO A 334 -17.73 -12.43 -23.34
CA PRO A 334 -17.49 -13.83 -23.70
C PRO A 334 -16.00 -14.08 -23.98
N LEU A 335 -15.38 -14.95 -23.18
CA LEU A 335 -13.98 -15.37 -23.29
C LEU A 335 -13.84 -16.81 -23.81
N ALA A 336 -14.89 -17.63 -23.79
CA ALA A 336 -14.87 -19.00 -24.31
C ALA A 336 -14.31 -19.13 -25.74
N PRO A 337 -14.62 -18.24 -26.71
CA PRO A 337 -14.05 -18.31 -28.05
C PRO A 337 -12.52 -18.16 -28.10
N TYR A 338 -11.91 -17.68 -27.02
CA TYR A 338 -10.48 -17.39 -26.91
C TYR A 338 -9.73 -18.34 -25.97
N GLU A 339 -10.33 -19.48 -25.59
CA GLU A 339 -9.78 -20.48 -24.65
C GLU A 339 -8.27 -20.76 -24.87
N ALA A 340 -7.86 -20.96 -26.11
CA ALA A 340 -6.48 -21.31 -26.46
C ALA A 340 -5.44 -20.23 -26.09
N ARG A 341 -5.88 -19.00 -25.82
CA ARG A 341 -5.05 -17.85 -25.45
C ARG A 341 -5.07 -17.56 -23.95
N ILE A 342 -5.90 -18.25 -23.18
CA ILE A 342 -5.95 -18.08 -21.73
C ILE A 342 -4.61 -18.52 -21.12
N PRO A 343 -3.97 -17.68 -20.29
CA PRO A 343 -2.71 -18.02 -19.63
C PRO A 343 -2.82 -19.30 -18.79
N GLY A 344 -1.84 -20.20 -18.91
CA GLY A 344 -1.81 -21.51 -18.23
C GLY A 344 -1.99 -21.43 -16.70
N ASN A 345 -1.56 -20.33 -16.09
CA ASN A 345 -1.69 -20.07 -14.66
C ASN A 345 -3.13 -19.71 -14.22
N ALA A 346 -3.99 -19.23 -15.12
CA ALA A 346 -5.39 -18.85 -14.84
C ALA A 346 -6.38 -20.04 -14.87
N TYR A 347 -5.96 -21.19 -15.41
CA TYR A 347 -6.83 -22.37 -15.55
C TYR A 347 -7.49 -22.85 -14.25
N PRO A 348 -6.85 -22.78 -13.07
CA PRO A 348 -7.53 -23.08 -11.81
C PRO A 348 -8.71 -22.15 -11.51
N ASP A 349 -8.63 -20.88 -11.89
CA ASP A 349 -9.68 -19.88 -11.65
C ASP A 349 -10.88 -20.09 -12.58
N LEU A 350 -10.68 -20.70 -13.75
CA LEU A 350 -11.75 -21.04 -14.70
C LEU A 350 -12.80 -22.00 -14.11
N LEU A 351 -12.50 -22.70 -13.02
CA LEU A 351 -13.50 -23.49 -12.28
C LEU A 351 -14.67 -22.65 -11.74
N HIS A 352 -14.48 -21.33 -11.65
CA HIS A 352 -15.47 -20.35 -11.21
C HIS A 352 -16.05 -19.51 -12.35
N ALA A 353 -15.65 -19.75 -13.60
CA ALA A 353 -16.11 -18.96 -14.74
C ALA A 353 -17.63 -19.02 -14.92
N ALA A 354 -18.22 -17.93 -15.39
CA ALA A 354 -19.63 -17.91 -15.77
C ALA A 354 -19.90 -18.74 -17.03
N GLU A 355 -18.94 -18.81 -17.95
CA GLU A 355 -19.01 -19.59 -19.19
C GLU A 355 -18.65 -21.07 -18.96
N PRO A 356 -19.58 -22.02 -19.19
CA PRO A 356 -19.35 -23.45 -18.95
C PRO A 356 -18.23 -24.07 -19.81
N GLU A 357 -17.96 -23.54 -21.00
CA GLU A 357 -16.84 -23.94 -21.87
C GLU A 357 -15.48 -23.77 -21.18
N LEU A 358 -15.32 -22.66 -20.44
CA LEU A 358 -14.08 -22.36 -19.72
C LEU A 358 -13.89 -23.29 -18.52
N ILE A 359 -14.98 -23.69 -17.87
CA ILE A 359 -14.94 -24.70 -16.81
C ILE A 359 -14.47 -26.04 -17.39
N GLU A 360 -14.97 -26.44 -18.55
CA GLU A 360 -14.55 -27.67 -19.23
C GLU A 360 -13.06 -27.59 -19.65
N ALA A 361 -12.62 -26.45 -20.19
CA ALA A 361 -11.23 -26.17 -20.52
C ALA A 361 -10.28 -26.35 -19.33
N ALA A 362 -10.71 -25.93 -18.12
CA ALA A 362 -10.00 -26.15 -16.87
C ALA A 362 -9.64 -27.64 -16.67
N PHE A 363 -10.62 -28.53 -16.81
CA PHE A 363 -10.42 -29.99 -16.65
C PHE A 363 -9.56 -30.60 -17.76
N VAL A 364 -9.64 -30.06 -18.98
CA VAL A 364 -8.81 -30.52 -20.11
C VAL A 364 -7.33 -30.20 -19.85
N HIS A 365 -7.04 -28.96 -19.42
CA HIS A 365 -5.69 -28.45 -19.24
C HIS A 365 -5.00 -28.98 -17.98
N ASP A 366 -5.75 -29.13 -16.88
CA ASP A 366 -5.20 -29.56 -15.61
C ASP A 366 -4.66 -31.02 -15.64
N ARG A 367 -5.19 -31.86 -16.53
CA ARG A 367 -4.81 -33.28 -16.73
C ARG A 367 -4.96 -34.14 -15.45
N GLY A 368 -5.96 -33.84 -14.62
CA GLY A 368 -6.33 -34.65 -13.45
C GLY A 368 -5.49 -34.38 -12.20
N ARG A 369 -4.84 -33.21 -12.12
CA ARG A 369 -4.10 -32.74 -10.93
C ARG A 369 -5.03 -32.04 -9.91
N PHE A 370 -6.22 -31.61 -10.31
CA PHE A 370 -7.24 -31.05 -9.43
C PHE A 370 -7.61 -32.06 -8.35
N LYS A 371 -7.59 -31.59 -7.11
CA LYS A 371 -8.00 -32.33 -5.92
C LYS A 371 -9.53 -32.42 -5.87
N THR A 372 -10.03 -33.31 -5.03
CA THR A 372 -11.48 -33.57 -4.86
C THR A 372 -12.32 -32.31 -4.67
N ALA A 373 -11.83 -31.31 -3.90
CA ALA A 373 -12.56 -30.07 -3.67
C ALA A 373 -12.65 -29.20 -4.94
N GLU A 374 -11.55 -29.04 -5.67
CA GLU A 374 -11.49 -28.31 -6.95
C GLU A 374 -12.40 -28.97 -7.99
N GLN A 375 -12.31 -30.30 -8.12
CA GLN A 375 -13.17 -31.07 -9.02
C GLN A 375 -14.66 -30.93 -8.67
N LEU A 376 -15.01 -30.95 -7.39
CA LEU A 376 -16.39 -30.80 -6.93
C LEU A 376 -16.94 -29.40 -7.22
N VAL A 377 -16.15 -28.35 -6.97
CA VAL A 377 -16.51 -26.95 -7.30
C VAL A 377 -16.70 -26.78 -8.80
N GLY A 378 -15.77 -27.28 -9.61
CA GLY A 378 -15.88 -27.25 -11.08
C GLY A 378 -17.13 -27.96 -11.58
N CYS A 379 -17.41 -29.18 -11.11
CA CYS A 379 -18.61 -29.93 -11.49
C CYS A 379 -19.90 -29.23 -11.06
N LEU A 380 -19.91 -28.63 -9.86
CA LEU A 380 -21.07 -27.87 -9.36
C LEU A 380 -21.32 -26.62 -10.22
N ASN A 381 -20.28 -25.84 -10.52
CA ASN A 381 -20.43 -24.66 -11.36
C ASN A 381 -20.80 -25.03 -12.81
N LEU A 382 -20.25 -26.13 -13.35
CA LEU A 382 -20.66 -26.63 -14.67
C LEU A 382 -22.14 -27.06 -14.67
N LEU A 383 -22.62 -27.72 -13.62
CA LEU A 383 -24.03 -28.06 -13.49
C LEU A 383 -24.91 -26.80 -13.41
N ARG A 384 -24.48 -25.81 -12.62
CA ARG A 384 -25.22 -24.56 -12.40
C ARG A 384 -25.30 -23.69 -13.66
N ARG A 385 -24.23 -23.65 -14.47
CA ARG A 385 -24.13 -22.78 -15.66
C ARG A 385 -24.45 -23.50 -16.98
N GLY A 386 -24.06 -24.76 -17.10
CA GLY A 386 -24.14 -25.56 -18.32
C GLY A 386 -25.16 -26.72 -18.28
N GLY A 387 -25.70 -27.03 -17.10
CA GLY A 387 -26.76 -28.02 -16.92
C GLY A 387 -26.31 -29.50 -16.90
N PRO A 388 -27.27 -30.43 -16.67
CA PRO A 388 -26.98 -31.86 -16.46
C PRO A 388 -26.27 -32.55 -17.63
N HIS A 389 -26.60 -32.18 -18.87
CA HIS A 389 -26.06 -32.81 -20.07
C HIS A 389 -24.54 -32.56 -20.21
N ARG A 390 -24.09 -31.33 -19.98
CA ARG A 390 -22.67 -30.97 -20.05
C ARG A 390 -21.87 -31.61 -18.93
N LEU A 391 -22.41 -31.62 -17.71
CA LEU A 391 -21.78 -32.36 -16.61
C LEU A 391 -21.64 -33.84 -16.97
N SER A 392 -22.68 -34.49 -17.48
CA SER A 392 -22.61 -35.90 -17.90
C SER A 392 -21.56 -36.14 -18.98
N ALA A 393 -21.45 -35.24 -19.96
CA ALA A 393 -20.43 -35.31 -21.00
C ALA A 393 -19.02 -35.19 -20.41
N LEU A 394 -18.77 -34.23 -19.52
CA LEU A 394 -17.49 -34.08 -18.82
C LEU A 394 -17.13 -35.35 -18.03
N LEU A 395 -18.08 -35.94 -17.30
CA LEU A 395 -17.84 -37.18 -16.54
C LEU A 395 -17.45 -38.37 -17.44
N ALA A 396 -18.01 -38.44 -18.66
CA ALA A 396 -17.69 -39.49 -19.62
C ALA A 396 -16.25 -39.39 -20.17
N THR A 397 -15.62 -38.22 -20.13
CA THR A 397 -14.22 -38.03 -20.56
C THR A 397 -13.19 -38.70 -19.64
N GLY A 398 -13.59 -39.10 -18.42
CA GLY A 398 -12.68 -39.66 -17.41
C GLY A 398 -11.72 -38.64 -16.78
N ARG A 399 -11.89 -37.34 -17.06
CA ARG A 399 -11.05 -36.25 -16.50
C ARG A 399 -11.38 -35.93 -15.03
N VAL A 400 -12.57 -36.29 -14.57
CA VAL A 400 -13.01 -36.12 -13.18
C VAL A 400 -12.67 -37.38 -12.39
N GLY A 401 -12.07 -37.21 -11.21
CA GLY A 401 -11.64 -38.32 -10.36
C GLY A 401 -12.80 -39.25 -9.97
N PRO A 402 -12.55 -40.55 -9.72
CA PRO A 402 -13.61 -41.55 -9.51
C PRO A 402 -14.58 -41.19 -8.37
N ALA A 403 -14.07 -40.60 -7.29
CA ALA A 403 -14.86 -40.20 -6.13
C ALA A 403 -15.88 -39.10 -6.49
N VAL A 404 -15.44 -38.03 -7.17
CA VAL A 404 -16.31 -36.92 -7.57
C VAL A 404 -17.25 -37.37 -8.69
N THR A 405 -16.78 -38.21 -9.62
CA THR A 405 -17.62 -38.83 -10.65
C THR A 405 -18.78 -39.61 -10.05
N LYS A 406 -18.52 -40.40 -8.99
CA LYS A 406 -19.59 -41.11 -8.27
C LYS A 406 -20.60 -40.15 -7.65
N MET A 407 -20.14 -39.09 -7.00
CA MET A 407 -21.03 -38.08 -6.39
C MET A 407 -21.89 -37.36 -7.44
N CYS A 408 -21.30 -36.96 -8.57
CA CYS A 408 -22.00 -36.28 -9.64
C CYS A 408 -23.04 -37.19 -10.32
N LYS A 409 -22.70 -38.47 -10.57
CA LYS A 409 -23.67 -39.46 -11.10
C LYS A 409 -24.84 -39.68 -10.17
N GLN A 410 -24.60 -39.71 -8.85
CA GLN A 410 -25.67 -39.82 -7.86
C GLN A 410 -26.57 -38.57 -7.86
N ALA A 411 -25.98 -37.38 -7.97
CA ALA A 411 -26.76 -36.13 -8.08
C ALA A 411 -27.58 -36.10 -9.38
N LEU A 412 -26.98 -36.43 -10.53
CA LEU A 412 -27.66 -36.48 -11.84
C LEU A 412 -28.83 -37.47 -11.89
N ALA A 413 -28.84 -38.50 -11.05
CA ALA A 413 -29.94 -39.46 -10.94
C ALA A 413 -31.07 -39.01 -10.00
N SER A 414 -30.91 -37.88 -9.32
CA SER A 414 -31.92 -37.33 -8.41
C SER A 414 -32.92 -36.42 -9.15
N ALA A 415 -34.06 -36.15 -8.51
CA ALA A 415 -35.09 -35.27 -9.09
C ALA A 415 -34.62 -33.82 -9.28
N ASP A 416 -33.70 -33.34 -8.42
CA ASP A 416 -33.05 -32.04 -8.52
C ASP A 416 -31.52 -32.23 -8.41
N PRO A 417 -30.83 -32.42 -9.55
CA PRO A 417 -29.40 -32.63 -9.56
C PRO A 417 -28.59 -31.50 -8.93
N LEU A 418 -29.05 -30.24 -9.07
CA LEU A 418 -28.34 -29.08 -8.55
C LEU A 418 -28.39 -29.08 -7.03
N ALA A 419 -29.59 -29.14 -6.44
CA ALA A 419 -29.74 -29.17 -4.99
C ALA A 419 -29.04 -30.38 -4.35
N ALA A 420 -29.07 -31.55 -5.01
CA ALA A 420 -28.36 -32.74 -4.54
C ALA A 420 -26.84 -32.56 -4.52
N LEU A 421 -26.27 -31.91 -5.55
CA LEU A 421 -24.83 -31.66 -5.63
C LEU A 421 -24.40 -30.51 -4.70
N GLU A 422 -25.21 -29.46 -4.55
CA GLU A 422 -25.00 -28.37 -3.58
C GLU A 422 -24.95 -28.91 -2.16
N LYS A 423 -25.93 -29.72 -1.75
CA LYS A 423 -25.94 -30.40 -0.44
C LYS A 423 -24.70 -31.28 -0.23
N ARG A 424 -24.13 -31.83 -1.30
CA ARG A 424 -22.89 -32.60 -1.21
C ARG A 424 -21.68 -31.68 -1.08
N ALA A 425 -21.64 -30.56 -1.81
CA ALA A 425 -20.61 -29.55 -1.72
C ALA A 425 -20.56 -28.92 -0.31
N GLU A 426 -21.71 -28.55 0.26
CA GLU A 426 -21.83 -28.06 1.64
C GLU A 426 -21.17 -29.00 2.65
N ARG A 427 -21.32 -30.33 2.48
CA ARG A 427 -20.68 -31.32 3.35
C ARG A 427 -19.17 -31.48 3.14
N GLU A 428 -18.64 -31.10 1.98
CA GLU A 428 -17.23 -31.27 1.60
C GLU A 428 -16.40 -29.98 1.70
N LEU A 429 -17.07 -28.83 1.67
CA LEU A 429 -16.52 -27.48 1.69
C LEU A 429 -16.86 -26.76 3.00
N THR A 430 -16.80 -27.47 4.13
CA THR A 430 -17.00 -26.87 5.45
C THR A 430 -15.74 -26.18 5.97
N THR A 431 -15.89 -25.22 6.87
CA THR A 431 -14.78 -24.50 7.50
C THR A 431 -13.84 -25.43 8.28
N GLU A 432 -14.35 -26.50 8.90
CA GLU A 432 -13.53 -27.50 9.60
C GLU A 432 -12.58 -28.22 8.62
N LYS A 433 -13.10 -28.56 7.44
CA LYS A 433 -12.28 -29.17 6.38
C LYS A 433 -11.29 -28.17 5.79
N LEU A 434 -11.65 -26.88 5.69
CA LEU A 434 -10.72 -25.81 5.34
C LEU A 434 -9.57 -25.73 6.35
N ALA A 435 -9.87 -25.62 7.64
CA ALA A 435 -8.87 -25.57 8.72
C ALA A 435 -7.92 -26.78 8.68
N SER A 436 -8.47 -28.00 8.53
CA SER A 436 -7.64 -29.20 8.38
C SER A 436 -6.73 -29.19 7.14
N ARG A 437 -7.16 -28.56 6.05
CA ARG A 437 -6.37 -28.45 4.80
C ARG A 437 -5.30 -27.36 4.93
N LEU A 438 -5.61 -26.22 5.54
CA LEU A 438 -4.67 -25.13 5.81
C LEU A 438 -3.47 -25.61 6.62
N ARG A 439 -3.67 -26.48 7.62
CA ARG A 439 -2.58 -27.11 8.40
C ARG A 439 -1.60 -27.95 7.56
N ARG A 440 -2.02 -28.42 6.39
CA ARG A 440 -1.21 -29.29 5.53
C ARG A 440 -0.47 -28.52 4.44
N VAL A 441 -0.70 -27.22 4.32
CA VAL A 441 -0.01 -26.38 3.33
C VAL A 441 1.47 -26.25 3.71
N ARG A 442 2.38 -26.56 2.78
CA ARG A 442 3.84 -26.59 3.02
C ARG A 442 4.57 -25.35 2.48
N VAL A 443 5.72 -25.05 3.08
CA VAL A 443 6.48 -23.78 3.00
C VAL A 443 6.90 -23.33 1.58
N THR A 444 7.12 -24.26 0.63
CA THR A 444 7.71 -23.92 -0.70
C THR A 444 6.72 -23.43 -1.75
N ARG A 445 5.43 -23.77 -1.66
CA ARG A 445 4.34 -23.28 -2.56
C ARG A 445 3.14 -22.71 -1.82
N GLY A 446 3.25 -22.56 -0.50
CA GLY A 446 2.09 -22.39 0.37
C GLY A 446 1.29 -21.11 0.18
N PHE A 447 1.84 -20.05 -0.43
CA PHE A 447 1.06 -18.85 -0.76
C PHE A 447 -0.02 -19.13 -1.80
N ALA A 448 0.39 -19.56 -3.00
CA ALA A 448 -0.53 -19.87 -4.10
C ALA A 448 -1.46 -21.03 -3.75
N ASP A 449 -0.98 -22.02 -2.99
CA ASP A 449 -1.82 -23.13 -2.53
C ASP A 449 -2.87 -22.68 -1.50
N THR A 450 -2.55 -21.68 -0.65
CA THR A 450 -3.51 -21.10 0.32
C THR A 450 -4.57 -20.27 -0.39
N GLU A 451 -4.17 -19.39 -1.31
CA GLU A 451 -5.09 -18.59 -2.15
C GLU A 451 -6.08 -19.49 -2.89
N ARG A 452 -5.58 -20.49 -3.61
CA ARG A 452 -6.41 -21.47 -4.34
C ARG A 452 -7.34 -22.24 -3.42
N LEU A 453 -6.84 -22.66 -2.26
CA LEU A 453 -7.67 -23.38 -1.31
C LEU A 453 -8.82 -22.51 -0.82
N LEU A 454 -8.55 -21.26 -0.42
CA LEU A 454 -9.54 -20.32 0.09
C LEU A 454 -10.58 -19.93 -0.96
N ALA A 455 -10.20 -19.88 -2.23
CA ALA A 455 -11.12 -19.65 -3.35
C ALA A 455 -12.26 -20.69 -3.40
N LEU A 456 -12.02 -21.93 -2.96
CA LEU A 456 -13.02 -23.00 -3.02
C LEU A 456 -14.11 -22.90 -1.94
N PHE A 457 -13.96 -22.02 -0.94
CA PHE A 457 -14.87 -21.92 0.21
C PHE A 457 -15.52 -20.53 0.21
N PRO A 458 -16.75 -20.40 -0.30
CA PRO A 458 -17.45 -19.12 -0.36
C PRO A 458 -17.90 -18.66 1.04
N ASP A 459 -18.36 -19.59 1.88
CA ASP A 459 -18.96 -19.30 3.17
C ASP A 459 -18.05 -19.76 4.31
N ILE A 460 -17.09 -18.90 4.67
CA ILE A 460 -16.14 -19.17 5.75
C ILE A 460 -16.78 -18.73 7.08
N ASP A 461 -16.93 -19.66 8.02
CA ASP A 461 -17.17 -19.33 9.42
C ASP A 461 -15.88 -18.77 10.03
N TRP A 462 -15.78 -17.44 10.03
CA TRP A 462 -14.59 -16.76 10.52
C TRP A 462 -14.37 -16.95 12.02
N ALA A 463 -15.43 -17.02 12.83
CA ALA A 463 -15.29 -17.24 14.26
C ALA A 463 -14.67 -18.61 14.55
N TYR A 464 -15.13 -19.65 13.85
CA TYR A 464 -14.53 -20.98 13.93
C TYR A 464 -13.08 -20.98 13.45
N LEU A 465 -12.80 -20.34 12.31
CA LEU A 465 -11.45 -20.34 11.72
C LEU A 465 -10.44 -19.56 12.59
N GLU A 466 -10.85 -18.43 13.17
CA GLU A 466 -10.07 -17.67 14.16
C GLU A 466 -9.79 -18.52 15.41
N ALA A 467 -10.79 -19.26 15.92
CA ALA A 467 -10.61 -20.16 17.06
C ALA A 467 -9.63 -21.32 16.77
N GLU A 468 -9.73 -21.93 15.59
CA GLU A 468 -8.79 -22.99 15.18
C GLU A 468 -7.36 -22.46 14.97
N HIS A 469 -7.20 -21.23 14.48
CA HIS A 469 -5.90 -20.56 14.39
C HIS A 469 -5.31 -20.28 15.78
N ALA A 470 -6.14 -19.78 16.71
CA ALA A 470 -5.72 -19.53 18.09
C ALA A 470 -5.29 -20.82 18.82
N ARG A 471 -5.95 -21.95 18.53
CA ARG A 471 -5.60 -23.26 19.07
C ARG A 471 -4.30 -23.80 18.49
N GLU A 472 -4.12 -23.71 17.16
CA GLU A 472 -2.94 -24.18 16.45
C GLU A 472 -2.68 -23.27 15.23
N PRO A 473 -1.67 -22.38 15.30
CA PRO A 473 -1.46 -21.37 14.28
C PRO A 473 -1.25 -21.94 12.87
N PHE A 474 -1.97 -21.37 11.92
CA PHE A 474 -1.77 -21.63 10.48
C PHE A 474 -0.53 -20.87 9.98
N GLU A 475 0.36 -21.55 9.26
CA GLU A 475 1.60 -20.99 8.71
C GLU A 475 1.36 -19.76 7.80
N PHE A 476 0.29 -19.78 7.01
CA PHE A 476 -0.04 -18.74 6.02
C PHE A 476 -1.22 -17.87 6.45
N TRP A 477 -1.38 -17.61 7.76
CA TRP A 477 -2.50 -16.82 8.28
C TRP A 477 -2.61 -15.42 7.65
N SER A 478 -1.48 -14.76 7.39
CA SER A 478 -1.44 -13.45 6.71
C SER A 478 -2.14 -13.44 5.36
N VAL A 479 -2.06 -14.56 4.62
CA VAL A 479 -2.75 -14.76 3.34
C VAL A 479 -4.24 -14.95 3.58
N VAL A 480 -4.61 -15.76 4.57
CA VAL A 480 -6.00 -16.06 4.91
C VAL A 480 -6.78 -14.79 5.25
N VAL A 481 -6.29 -13.99 6.21
CA VAL A 481 -6.97 -12.76 6.62
C VAL A 481 -6.73 -11.60 5.65
N GLY A 482 -5.78 -11.73 4.73
CA GLY A 482 -5.40 -10.66 3.81
C GLY A 482 -6.15 -10.57 2.48
N ARG A 483 -7.13 -11.46 2.26
CA ARG A 483 -8.03 -11.43 1.11
C ARG A 483 -8.98 -10.24 1.19
N ALA A 484 -9.52 -9.75 0.07
CA ALA A 484 -10.46 -8.62 0.14
C ALA A 484 -11.90 -9.10 0.35
N THR A 485 -12.17 -10.39 0.17
CA THR A 485 -13.40 -11.01 0.68
C THR A 485 -13.37 -11.26 2.18
N THR A 486 -12.22 -11.07 2.86
CA THR A 486 -12.20 -11.13 4.33
C THR A 486 -13.05 -9.98 4.88
N PRO A 487 -14.01 -10.23 5.77
CA PRO A 487 -14.79 -9.17 6.39
C PRO A 487 -13.85 -8.15 7.05
N SER A 488 -14.12 -6.86 6.85
CA SER A 488 -13.28 -5.77 7.32
C SER A 488 -12.97 -5.86 8.82
N ALA A 489 -13.96 -6.24 9.64
CA ALA A 489 -13.78 -6.47 11.07
C ALA A 489 -12.79 -7.61 11.40
N VAL A 490 -12.78 -8.70 10.62
CA VAL A 490 -11.82 -9.80 10.79
C VAL A 490 -10.42 -9.34 10.37
N ALA A 491 -10.30 -8.73 9.19
CA ALA A 491 -9.03 -8.21 8.69
C ALA A 491 -8.42 -7.17 9.66
N ALA A 492 -9.26 -6.29 10.23
CA ALA A 492 -8.84 -5.29 11.19
C ALA A 492 -8.36 -5.90 12.52
N ARG A 493 -9.00 -6.98 13.02
CA ARG A 493 -8.54 -7.70 14.23
C ARG A 493 -7.20 -8.39 14.04
N HIS A 494 -6.92 -8.89 12.83
CA HIS A 494 -5.68 -9.61 12.49
C HIS A 494 -4.73 -8.77 11.62
N ALA A 495 -4.83 -7.45 11.73
CA ALA A 495 -4.02 -6.55 10.91
C ALA A 495 -2.52 -6.66 11.21
N ASP A 496 -2.11 -7.20 12.35
CA ASP A 496 -0.72 -7.51 12.70
C ASP A 496 -0.13 -8.66 11.84
N ALA A 497 -0.93 -9.68 11.54
CA ALA A 497 -0.57 -10.80 10.67
C ALA A 497 -0.42 -10.32 9.23
N ILE A 498 -1.38 -9.51 8.77
CA ILE A 498 -1.37 -8.79 7.49
C ILE A 498 -0.07 -7.99 7.33
N LEU A 499 0.19 -7.11 8.30
CA LEU A 499 1.38 -6.26 8.34
C LEU A 499 2.70 -7.05 8.42
N GLY A 500 2.64 -8.30 8.91
CA GLY A 500 3.79 -9.15 9.14
C GLY A 500 4.34 -9.91 7.94
N ASP A 501 3.63 -9.89 6.82
CA ASP A 501 4.00 -10.67 5.67
C ASP A 501 5.23 -10.09 4.94
N ARG A 502 6.39 -10.68 5.23
CA ARG A 502 7.68 -10.29 4.62
C ARG A 502 7.79 -10.65 3.15
N ARG A 503 6.91 -11.51 2.61
CA ARG A 503 6.98 -11.96 1.21
C ARG A 503 6.21 -11.06 0.26
N GLY A 504 5.66 -9.95 0.76
CA GLY A 504 5.12 -8.92 -0.10
C GLY A 504 3.82 -9.32 -0.80
N SER A 505 3.06 -10.28 -0.24
CA SER A 505 1.64 -10.49 -0.59
C SER A 505 0.84 -9.18 -0.53
N TYR A 506 1.33 -8.21 0.23
CA TYR A 506 0.81 -6.86 0.38
C TYR A 506 1.45 -5.77 -0.48
N ARG A 507 2.38 -6.07 -1.38
CA ARG A 507 3.11 -5.02 -2.11
C ARG A 507 2.22 -4.11 -2.98
N ALA A 508 0.93 -4.39 -3.18
CA ALA A 508 0.09 -3.53 -4.00
C ALA A 508 -1.40 -3.45 -3.66
N ARG A 509 -1.89 -3.92 -2.49
CA ARG A 509 -3.28 -3.61 -2.11
C ARG A 509 -3.34 -2.29 -1.34
N PRO A 510 -3.81 -1.19 -1.95
CA PRO A 510 -4.19 -0.01 -1.18
C PRO A 510 -5.25 -0.45 -0.18
N VAL A 511 -4.97 -0.23 1.11
CA VAL A 511 -6.02 -0.22 2.12
C VAL A 511 -7.02 0.83 1.66
N ARG A 512 -8.29 0.47 1.57
CA ARG A 512 -9.38 1.40 1.19
C ARG A 512 -10.53 1.38 2.18
N ASP A 513 -10.42 0.50 3.17
CA ASP A 513 -11.38 0.37 4.22
C ASP A 513 -10.84 1.06 5.49
N PRO A 514 -11.53 2.09 6.01
CA PRO A 514 -11.15 2.78 7.23
C PRO A 514 -11.03 1.84 8.45
N GLU A 515 -11.85 0.79 8.54
CA GLU A 515 -11.79 -0.18 9.62
C GLU A 515 -10.47 -0.97 9.58
N ILE A 516 -10.07 -1.44 8.40
CA ILE A 516 -8.78 -2.13 8.22
C ILE A 516 -7.62 -1.16 8.50
N ALA A 517 -7.71 0.09 8.03
CA ALA A 517 -6.70 1.12 8.28
C ALA A 517 -6.54 1.38 9.79
N ARG A 518 -7.65 1.49 10.54
CA ARG A 518 -7.64 1.58 12.00
C ARG A 518 -7.02 0.35 12.65
N GLY A 519 -7.36 -0.86 12.18
CA GLY A 519 -6.73 -2.11 12.63
C GLY A 519 -5.21 -2.07 12.47
N MET A 520 -4.73 -1.69 11.28
CA MET A 520 -3.29 -1.54 11.03
C MET A 520 -2.64 -0.47 11.91
N ALA A 521 -3.35 0.63 12.17
CA ALA A 521 -2.89 1.70 13.05
C ALA A 521 -2.75 1.22 14.51
N ARG A 522 -3.66 0.37 15.01
CA ARG A 522 -3.54 -0.26 16.35
C ARG A 522 -2.28 -1.14 16.49
N HIS A 523 -1.78 -1.67 15.38
CA HIS A 523 -0.59 -2.53 15.34
C HIS A 523 0.68 -1.82 14.82
N GLY A 524 0.73 -0.49 14.93
CA GLY A 524 1.94 0.31 14.73
C GLY A 524 2.31 0.52 13.28
N LEU A 525 1.36 0.29 12.37
CA LEU A 525 1.57 0.37 10.92
C LEU A 525 2.78 -0.48 10.47
N ARG A 526 3.20 -1.47 11.28
CA ARG A 526 4.42 -2.29 11.25
C ARG A 526 5.45 -1.88 10.20
N ALA A 527 6.10 -0.75 10.43
CA ALA A 527 7.21 -0.29 9.62
C ALA A 527 8.55 -0.61 10.31
N SER A 528 9.55 -0.97 9.52
CA SER A 528 10.89 -1.36 9.98
C SER A 528 11.65 -0.21 10.63
N ASP A 529 11.30 1.01 10.26
CA ASP A 529 11.88 2.25 10.73
C ASP A 529 10.83 3.36 10.66
N TRP A 530 11.26 4.53 11.07
CA TRP A 530 10.43 5.71 11.11
C TRP A 530 9.97 6.18 9.71
N ARG A 531 10.76 5.93 8.67
CA ARG A 531 10.47 6.39 7.30
C ARG A 531 9.23 5.71 6.77
N ALA A 532 9.18 4.39 6.95
CA ALA A 532 8.05 3.61 6.52
C ALA A 532 6.77 3.91 7.33
N ILE A 533 6.89 4.30 8.61
CA ILE A 533 5.73 4.77 9.40
C ILE A 533 5.18 6.06 8.79
N THR A 534 6.07 7.02 8.52
CA THR A 534 5.68 8.35 8.02
C THR A 534 5.00 8.26 6.66
N LEU A 535 5.59 7.54 5.71
CA LEU A 535 5.01 7.35 4.38
C LEU A 535 3.62 6.70 4.44
N ARG A 536 3.46 5.70 5.30
CA ARG A 536 2.19 5.00 5.46
C ARG A 536 1.14 5.86 6.15
N ALA A 537 1.50 6.56 7.23
CA ALA A 537 0.59 7.46 7.94
C ALA A 537 0.15 8.63 7.04
N ASP A 538 1.10 9.30 6.38
CA ASP A 538 0.80 10.41 5.47
C ASP A 538 -0.16 9.99 4.36
N ARG A 539 0.06 8.80 3.78
CA ARG A 539 -0.83 8.23 2.76
C ARG A 539 -2.23 7.94 3.31
N LEU A 540 -2.35 7.23 4.44
CA LEU A 540 -3.66 6.87 5.00
C LEU A 540 -4.48 8.10 5.43
N LEU A 541 -3.84 9.18 5.86
CA LEU A 541 -4.49 10.45 6.16
C LEU A 541 -4.91 11.20 4.89
N ALA A 542 -4.04 11.23 3.87
CA ALA A 542 -4.35 11.85 2.59
C ALA A 542 -5.51 11.13 1.86
N ASP A 543 -5.57 9.80 1.97
CA ASP A 543 -6.64 8.97 1.41
C ASP A 543 -7.93 9.03 2.26
N GLY A 544 -7.94 9.76 3.39
CA GLY A 544 -9.11 9.90 4.27
C GLY A 544 -9.50 8.64 5.05
N LEU A 545 -8.59 7.66 5.13
CA LEU A 545 -8.82 6.36 5.78
C LEU A 545 -8.51 6.39 7.28
N LEU A 546 -7.67 7.33 7.69
CA LEU A 546 -7.45 7.70 9.09
C LEU A 546 -7.83 9.15 9.31
N THR A 547 -8.30 9.45 10.51
CA THR A 547 -8.60 10.80 10.98
C THR A 547 -7.59 11.27 12.02
N ASP A 548 -7.64 12.56 12.36
CA ASP A 548 -6.93 13.14 13.50
C ASP A 548 -7.24 12.41 14.81
N ARG A 549 -8.52 12.04 15.02
CA ARG A 549 -8.95 11.27 16.20
C ARG A 549 -8.33 9.87 16.22
N ASP A 550 -8.30 9.18 15.08
CA ASP A 550 -7.71 7.84 14.98
C ASP A 550 -6.23 7.84 15.39
N LEU A 551 -5.46 8.89 15.04
CA LEU A 551 -4.06 9.02 15.45
C LEU A 551 -3.89 9.12 16.97
N VAL A 552 -4.86 9.71 17.67
CA VAL A 552 -4.79 9.95 19.12
C VAL A 552 -5.34 8.75 19.91
N SER A 553 -6.51 8.24 19.52
CA SER A 553 -7.26 7.26 20.31
C SER A 553 -7.04 5.81 19.88
N VAL A 554 -6.69 5.56 18.61
CA VAL A 554 -6.61 4.21 18.04
C VAL A 554 -5.18 3.79 17.71
N ALA A 555 -4.39 4.69 17.12
CA ALA A 555 -3.06 4.36 16.64
C ALA A 555 -2.11 4.08 17.81
N ALA A 556 -1.37 2.98 17.71
CA ALA A 556 -0.47 2.49 18.74
C ALA A 556 0.73 1.80 18.09
N PRO A 557 1.92 1.74 18.71
CA PRO A 557 2.21 2.25 20.04
C PRO A 557 2.42 3.77 20.02
N ALA A 558 1.99 4.42 21.12
CA ALA A 558 2.00 5.87 21.28
C ALA A 558 3.34 6.52 20.96
N ASP A 559 4.46 5.92 21.37
CA ASP A 559 5.80 6.47 21.16
C ASP A 559 6.13 6.71 19.68
N ARG A 560 5.71 5.79 18.81
CA ARG A 560 5.95 5.86 17.37
C ARG A 560 5.07 6.89 16.68
N ILE A 561 3.79 6.93 17.07
CA ILE A 561 2.83 7.88 16.50
C ILE A 561 3.19 9.30 16.94
N LEU A 562 3.58 9.50 18.21
CA LEU A 562 4.11 10.78 18.69
C LEU A 562 5.37 11.18 17.92
N GLY A 563 6.31 10.25 17.68
CA GLY A 563 7.50 10.53 16.87
C GLY A 563 7.17 10.97 15.43
N TYR A 564 6.19 10.32 14.80
CA TYR A 564 5.64 10.73 13.50
C TYR A 564 5.06 12.15 13.56
N LEU A 565 4.19 12.42 14.54
CA LEU A 565 3.53 13.72 14.72
C LEU A 565 4.53 14.86 14.97
N GLY A 566 5.58 14.60 15.75
CA GLY A 566 6.67 15.56 15.96
C GLY A 566 7.36 15.94 14.64
N SER A 567 7.60 14.98 13.74
CA SER A 567 8.11 15.29 12.40
C SER A 567 7.08 15.99 11.53
N ALA A 568 5.81 15.57 11.57
CA ALA A 568 4.73 16.21 10.83
C ALA A 568 4.58 17.70 11.19
N LEU A 569 4.73 18.08 12.47
CA LEU A 569 4.70 19.47 12.91
C LEU A 569 5.78 20.36 12.29
N ARG A 570 6.93 19.78 11.96
CA ARG A 570 8.08 20.50 11.38
C ARG A 570 8.02 20.59 9.85
N ARG A 571 7.15 19.79 9.21
CA ARG A 571 7.06 19.69 7.74
C ARG A 571 5.83 20.46 7.22
N PRO A 572 5.99 21.37 6.24
CA PRO A 572 4.84 22.08 5.68
C PRO A 572 3.93 21.21 4.81
N ASP A 573 4.43 20.08 4.29
CA ASP A 573 3.70 19.17 3.39
C ASP A 573 3.06 17.96 4.10
N ALA A 574 3.05 17.97 5.44
CA ALA A 574 2.33 16.97 6.23
C ALA A 574 0.80 17.14 6.08
N PRO A 575 0.00 16.05 6.11
CA PRO A 575 -1.45 16.16 6.07
C PRO A 575 -2.01 17.01 7.22
N PRO A 576 -3.02 17.86 6.98
CA PRO A 576 -3.56 18.77 8.00
C PRO A 576 -4.12 18.05 9.23
N GLN A 577 -4.57 16.81 9.07
CA GLN A 577 -5.03 15.94 10.16
C GLN A 577 -3.95 15.67 11.21
N ALA A 578 -2.66 15.68 10.83
CA ALA A 578 -1.57 15.53 11.79
C ALA A 578 -1.48 16.73 12.73
N ARG A 579 -1.71 17.96 12.23
CA ARG A 579 -1.75 19.16 13.07
C ARG A 579 -2.96 19.16 13.99
N ALA A 580 -4.14 18.80 13.48
CA ALA A 580 -5.35 18.66 14.31
C ALA A 580 -5.17 17.61 15.42
N ALA A 581 -4.50 16.49 15.13
CA ALA A 581 -4.16 15.49 16.15
C ALA A 581 -3.25 16.06 17.24
N THR A 582 -2.25 16.87 16.87
CA THR A 582 -1.34 17.49 17.86
C THR A 582 -2.02 18.54 18.73
N GLU A 583 -3.00 19.27 18.21
CA GLU A 583 -3.82 20.21 18.99
C GLU A 583 -4.62 19.45 20.06
N ARG A 584 -5.26 18.33 19.71
CA ARG A 584 -5.92 17.45 20.68
C ARG A 584 -4.97 16.87 21.72
N ILE A 585 -3.76 16.48 21.32
CA ILE A 585 -2.76 15.97 22.26
C ILE A 585 -2.32 17.07 23.22
N ALA A 586 -2.16 18.31 22.75
CA ALA A 586 -1.83 19.44 23.63
C ALA A 586 -2.93 19.67 24.69
N GLU A 587 -4.20 19.49 24.34
CA GLU A 587 -5.31 19.53 25.30
C GLU A 587 -5.19 18.39 26.33
N LEU A 588 -4.90 17.16 25.89
CA LEU A 588 -4.69 16.03 26.80
C LEU A 588 -3.49 16.25 27.74
N VAL A 589 -2.38 16.79 27.24
CA VAL A 589 -1.20 17.14 28.05
C VAL A 589 -1.56 18.20 29.08
N ALA A 590 -2.27 19.26 28.67
CA ALA A 590 -2.68 20.34 29.56
C ALA A 590 -3.60 19.85 30.69
N VAL A 591 -4.49 18.90 30.41
CA VAL A 591 -5.44 18.37 31.40
C VAL A 591 -4.82 17.30 32.29
N HIS A 592 -4.16 16.30 31.70
CA HIS A 592 -3.77 15.08 32.42
C HIS A 592 -2.32 15.07 32.91
N LEU A 593 -1.44 15.91 32.35
CA LEU A 593 -0.06 16.02 32.81
C LEU A 593 0.13 17.34 33.56
N ASP A 594 0.02 18.47 32.87
CA ASP A 594 0.31 19.79 33.44
C ASP A 594 -0.74 20.20 34.50
N GLY A 595 -2.01 19.84 34.27
CA GLY A 595 -3.15 20.10 35.16
C GLY A 595 -3.41 19.02 36.22
N SER A 596 -2.56 17.99 36.31
CA SER A 596 -2.67 16.94 37.33
C SER A 596 -2.50 17.51 38.74
N ALA A 597 -3.10 16.85 39.75
CA ALA A 597 -2.85 17.18 41.15
C ALA A 597 -1.37 17.01 41.55
N ASP A 598 -0.65 16.12 40.86
CA ASP A 598 0.79 15.94 40.93
C ASP A 598 1.35 15.84 39.50
N PRO A 599 1.73 16.98 38.89
CA PRO A 599 2.27 17.01 37.53
C PRO A 599 3.58 16.24 37.40
N ASP A 600 4.45 16.33 38.41
CA ASP A 600 5.75 15.66 38.37
C ASP A 600 5.59 14.15 38.31
N ALA A 601 4.76 13.58 39.18
CA ALA A 601 4.48 12.16 39.16
C ALA A 601 3.77 11.73 37.86
N ALA A 602 2.87 12.55 37.31
CA ALA A 602 2.19 12.25 36.05
C ALA A 602 3.17 12.17 34.86
N TRP A 603 4.12 13.10 34.79
CA TRP A 603 5.19 13.08 33.80
C TRP A 603 6.12 11.86 33.95
N GLN A 604 6.56 11.54 35.18
CA GLN A 604 7.40 10.36 35.42
C GLN A 604 6.71 9.05 35.00
N ARG A 605 5.40 8.90 35.33
CA ARG A 605 4.60 7.74 34.88
C ARG A 605 4.55 7.67 33.35
N THR A 606 4.32 8.78 32.68
CA THR A 606 4.26 8.83 31.21
C THR A 606 5.59 8.41 30.57
N TYR A 607 6.74 8.86 31.12
CA TYR A 607 8.05 8.41 30.64
C TYR A 607 8.25 6.91 30.80
N ALA A 608 7.85 6.35 31.95
CA ALA A 608 7.92 4.90 32.20
C ALA A 608 7.03 4.09 31.24
N ARG A 609 5.82 4.57 30.95
CA ARG A 609 4.89 3.94 29.99
C ARG A 609 5.46 3.94 28.56
N LEU A 610 5.90 5.10 28.05
CA LEU A 610 6.41 5.24 26.69
C LEU A 610 7.71 4.47 26.44
N THR A 611 8.58 4.36 27.45
CA THR A 611 9.80 3.54 27.38
C THR A 611 9.53 2.04 27.62
N GLY A 612 8.31 1.68 28.01
CA GLY A 612 7.91 0.33 28.41
C GLY A 612 8.65 -0.18 29.64
N GLN A 613 9.05 0.73 30.53
CA GLN A 613 9.58 0.46 31.87
C GLN A 613 8.46 0.25 32.91
N ASP A 614 7.24 0.72 32.64
CA ASP A 614 6.07 0.32 33.43
C ASP A 614 5.64 -1.11 33.03
N PRO A 615 5.79 -2.12 33.92
CA PRO A 615 5.44 -3.50 33.60
C PRO A 615 3.92 -3.74 33.60
N ARG A 616 3.12 -2.84 34.20
CA ARG A 616 1.66 -2.94 34.26
C ARG A 616 1.00 -2.32 33.04
N TRP A 617 1.74 -1.55 32.24
CA TRP A 617 1.19 -0.83 31.10
C TRP A 617 1.37 -1.59 29.77
N PRO A 618 0.30 -1.78 28.98
CA PRO A 618 0.41 -2.40 27.68
C PRO A 618 1.30 -1.57 26.74
N ARG A 619 2.26 -2.23 26.08
CA ARG A 619 3.18 -1.57 25.15
C ARG A 619 2.50 -1.08 23.87
N ALA A 620 1.39 -1.68 23.48
CA ALA A 620 0.61 -1.32 22.30
C ALA A 620 -0.58 -0.41 22.69
N SER A 621 -0.32 0.60 23.53
CA SER A 621 -1.34 1.58 23.92
C SER A 621 -1.34 2.79 22.99
N SER A 622 -2.52 3.39 22.79
CA SER A 622 -2.68 4.65 22.07
C SER A 622 -2.17 5.83 22.88
N ILE A 623 -2.07 7.01 22.25
CA ILE A 623 -1.61 8.24 22.91
C ILE A 623 -2.59 8.61 24.03
N GLU A 624 -3.88 8.62 23.72
CA GLU A 624 -4.94 8.93 24.70
C GLU A 624 -4.85 8.02 25.92
N ALA A 625 -4.88 6.70 25.73
CA ALA A 625 -4.78 5.74 26.83
C ALA A 625 -3.52 5.98 27.68
N THR A 626 -2.38 6.25 27.03
CA THR A 626 -1.09 6.48 27.72
C THR A 626 -1.12 7.72 28.62
N LEU A 627 -1.85 8.76 28.24
CA LEU A 627 -1.96 10.03 28.97
C LEU A 627 -3.09 10.03 30.01
N THR A 628 -4.23 9.40 29.74
CA THR A 628 -5.44 9.46 30.59
C THR A 628 -5.53 8.37 31.65
N GLU A 629 -4.60 7.40 31.64
CA GLU A 629 -4.61 6.20 32.51
C GLU A 629 -5.78 5.23 32.24
N THR A 630 -6.57 5.43 31.18
CA THR A 630 -7.66 4.53 30.80
C THR A 630 -7.10 3.31 30.08
N THR A 631 -7.22 2.12 30.68
CA THR A 631 -6.93 0.87 29.96
C THR A 631 -8.14 0.48 29.10
N LEU A 632 -7.89 0.10 27.85
CA LEU A 632 -8.91 -0.34 26.86
C LEU A 632 -9.75 -1.57 27.31
N THR A 633 -9.47 -2.15 28.49
CA THR A 633 -10.19 -3.30 29.03
C THR A 633 -11.57 -2.97 29.62
N GLU A 634 -11.90 -1.72 29.91
CA GLU A 634 -13.19 -1.37 30.53
C GLU A 634 -14.33 -1.07 29.54
N THR A 635 -14.03 -0.84 28.25
CA THR A 635 -15.07 -0.48 27.26
C THR A 635 -15.76 -1.70 26.63
N THR A 636 -15.17 -2.89 26.66
CA THR A 636 -15.77 -4.12 26.10
C THR A 636 -16.71 -4.86 27.04
N LEU A 637 -16.80 -4.45 28.32
CA LEU A 637 -17.67 -5.11 29.30
C LEU A 637 -19.02 -4.40 29.52
N THR A 638 -19.16 -3.15 29.06
CA THR A 638 -20.39 -2.36 29.28
C THR A 638 -21.44 -2.50 28.17
N GLU A 639 -21.08 -2.98 26.97
CA GLU A 639 -22.07 -3.25 25.90
C GLU A 639 -22.73 -4.64 25.99
N THR A 640 -22.23 -5.55 26.84
CA THR A 640 -22.76 -6.93 26.93
C THR A 640 -23.76 -7.12 28.09
N THR A 641 -24.02 -6.10 28.92
CA THR A 641 -24.85 -6.24 30.15
C THR A 641 -26.19 -5.51 30.15
N LEU A 642 -26.64 -4.95 29.01
CA LEU A 642 -27.92 -4.20 28.95
C LEU A 642 -29.01 -4.80 28.04
N THR A 643 -28.95 -6.11 27.75
CA THR A 643 -29.99 -6.80 26.95
C THR A 643 -30.61 -8.04 27.58
N GLU A 644 -30.56 -8.23 28.90
CA GLU A 644 -31.25 -9.34 29.57
C GLU A 644 -31.76 -8.97 30.97
N THR A 645 -32.77 -8.09 31.08
CA THR A 645 -33.69 -8.14 32.24
C THR A 645 -35.03 -7.46 31.96
N THR A 646 -35.91 -8.08 31.17
CA THR A 646 -37.36 -7.86 31.29
C THR A 646 -38.11 -9.03 30.66
N LEU A 647 -39.14 -9.53 31.36
CA LEU A 647 -40.00 -10.71 31.08
C LEU A 647 -39.37 -11.99 31.66
N THR A 648 -39.83 -12.59 32.75
CA THR A 648 -41.21 -12.95 33.13
C THR A 648 -41.31 -13.29 34.62
N GLU A 649 -42.29 -12.74 35.34
CA GLU A 649 -43.18 -13.45 36.29
C GLU A 649 -44.26 -12.48 36.81
N GLY A 650 -45.52 -12.83 36.56
CA GLY A 650 -46.73 -12.03 36.82
C GLY A 650 -47.84 -12.40 35.84
#